data_AF-A0AAN6ZUG3-F1
#
_entry.id   AF-A0AAN6ZUG3-F1
#
_cell.length_a   1.000
_cell.length_b   1.000
_cell.length_c   1.000
_cell.angle_alpha   90.00
_cell.angle_beta   90.00
_cell.angle_gamma   90.00
#
_symmetry.space_group_name_H-M   'P 1'
#
loop_
_entity.id
_entity.type
_entity.pdbx_description
1 polymer ?
#
loop_
_entity_poly.entity_id
_entity_poly.type
_entity_poly.pdbx_seq_one_letter_code
_entity_poly.pdbx_strand_id
1 'polypeptide(L)'
;MSFVKRNTVLSARPGRPLAQAAPGPEKQQLAPGIRPSPLDGRPTTSTGTSSLDQLLAGHGGLPLGTCLLVEEQGTTDFSGILLRYYAAEGLVQGHQVHLVGYPPEWRHQLPAVAAPDNKAKAAQPAPAPEEKMKIAWRYEALGNTATSGAAARGDANQGTFCHSFDLTKRLSPSACKGALHPTPSTCPPMLDQPRHASASPFKAIIKHLQTKLSSSPTTDSHRIVIPGLLLPTLYSPECAHPSEVLQFLHGLRALLRRHPAQLTAIITLPTFLFPRTSGLVRWMELLCDGVIELIPLPANPGAPPPSSGSGSGSEKSDQAQGLLRVHTLPVYHEKGGGGAGASSFRETLSFSLSASRGLVIKPYSLPPMEGEGDGEKNEKSGAMAAAAERQVRISRVAGRYLVFDIDDVVYIRRHHGICAVLTGTMPQNPTQNLFLGLPVELHAEEAKLLVDKGVGYIGDELTDHLSQLSSMDESTRKAYLQHLRQQRRNAQQVFEEARAKVQAKHQGKRKAAIAKAKPAAPTSSSEASAVTESDSLFAPPSPSDKEKPTQPPNLPSITPTTSYPLFPTPPSPVTTTMEIPPSSSSYPLYKYLNSRGYYTTPGLRFGGDYSVYPGDPFRYHAHYLANSYGWDEEVAMLDLVTSGRLGTAVKKGFLFGAEQPPPPSPVVDAGEGEGEGEGEVRVFCIEWAGM
;
A
#
# COMPACT_ATOMS: atom_id res chain seq x y z
N MET A 1 -24.38 -31.45 -0.85
CA MET A 1 -25.64 -30.72 -0.63
C MET A 1 -25.33 -29.24 -0.57
N SER A 2 -25.70 -28.48 -1.60
CA SER A 2 -25.55 -27.02 -1.66
C SER A 2 -26.87 -26.36 -1.29
N PHE A 3 -26.85 -25.45 -0.33
CA PHE A 3 -28.03 -24.67 0.05
C PHE A 3 -28.12 -23.42 -0.83
N VAL A 4 -29.07 -23.42 -1.76
CA VAL A 4 -29.45 -22.24 -2.54
C VAL A 4 -30.52 -21.46 -1.75
N LYS A 5 -30.27 -20.18 -1.49
CA LYS A 5 -31.21 -19.29 -0.81
C LYS A 5 -32.38 -18.95 -1.75
N ARG A 6 -33.49 -19.67 -1.62
CA ARG A 6 -34.77 -19.31 -2.27
C ARG A 6 -35.48 -18.26 -1.41
N ASN A 7 -35.55 -17.02 -1.91
CA ASN A 7 -36.46 -16.01 -1.36
C ASN A 7 -37.90 -16.43 -1.71
N THR A 8 -38.52 -17.17 -0.80
CA THR A 8 -39.95 -17.49 -0.85
C THR A 8 -40.60 -16.73 0.29
N VAL A 9 -41.41 -15.73 -0.05
CA VAL A 9 -42.20 -14.97 0.92
C VAL A 9 -43.31 -15.89 1.42
N LEU A 10 -43.27 -16.25 2.70
CA LEU A 10 -44.33 -17.03 3.34
C LEU A 10 -45.57 -16.13 3.48
N SER A 11 -46.60 -16.40 2.67
CA SER A 11 -47.92 -15.78 2.80
C SER A 11 -48.50 -16.07 4.18
N ALA A 12 -48.97 -15.03 4.85
CA ALA A 12 -49.56 -15.09 6.19
C ALA A 12 -50.93 -15.79 6.17
N ARG A 13 -51.24 -16.55 7.23
CA ARG A 13 -52.53 -17.23 7.47
C ARG A 13 -53.71 -16.24 7.43
N PRO A 14 -54.87 -16.61 6.85
CA PRO A 14 -56.08 -15.79 6.88
C PRO A 14 -56.74 -15.90 8.25
N GLY A 15 -57.08 -14.77 8.88
CA GLY A 15 -57.92 -14.78 10.09
C GLY A 15 -57.71 -13.68 11.14
N ARG A 16 -57.06 -12.55 10.84
CA ARG A 16 -57.01 -11.41 11.78
C ARG A 16 -57.47 -10.12 11.08
N PRO A 17 -58.40 -9.33 11.66
CA PRO A 17 -58.85 -8.09 11.06
C PRO A 17 -57.69 -7.09 10.90
N LEU A 18 -57.59 -6.49 9.72
CA LEU A 18 -56.62 -5.45 9.39
C LEU A 18 -56.82 -4.23 10.29
N ALA A 19 -55.84 -3.96 11.16
CA ALA A 19 -55.69 -2.64 11.75
C ALA A 19 -55.35 -1.65 10.63
N GLN A 20 -56.07 -0.52 10.60
CA GLN A 20 -55.89 0.55 9.64
C GLN A 20 -54.40 0.93 9.56
N ALA A 21 -53.88 0.96 8.33
CA ALA A 21 -52.51 1.36 8.05
C ALA A 21 -52.29 2.78 8.56
N ALA A 22 -51.35 2.93 9.49
CA ALA A 22 -50.80 4.25 9.83
C ALA A 22 -50.26 4.91 8.54
N PRO A 23 -50.38 6.24 8.39
CA PRO A 23 -49.87 6.94 7.22
C PRO A 23 -48.37 6.64 7.08
N GLY A 24 -47.95 6.26 5.86
CA GLY A 24 -46.55 5.98 5.55
C GLY A 24 -45.65 7.18 5.86
N PRO A 25 -44.35 6.95 6.16
CA PRO A 25 -43.45 8.03 6.55
C PRO A 25 -43.36 9.07 5.43
N GLU A 26 -43.69 10.33 5.75
CA GLU A 26 -43.40 11.47 4.88
C GLU A 26 -41.92 11.41 4.47
N LYS A 27 -41.64 11.48 3.16
CA LYS A 27 -40.27 11.65 2.66
C LYS A 27 -39.75 13.00 3.17
N GLN A 28 -39.05 13.01 4.31
CA GLN A 28 -38.30 14.19 4.75
C GLN A 28 -37.34 14.61 3.63
N GLN A 29 -37.60 15.78 3.04
CA GLN A 29 -36.76 16.35 1.99
C GLN A 29 -35.43 16.78 2.64
N LEU A 30 -34.37 16.02 2.34
CA LEU A 30 -33.03 16.30 2.84
C LEU A 30 -32.51 17.63 2.30
N ALA A 31 -31.61 18.28 3.05
CA ALA A 31 -31.02 19.54 2.61
C ALA A 31 -30.28 19.37 1.26
N PRO A 32 -30.22 20.41 0.41
CA PRO A 32 -29.50 20.34 -0.86
C PRO A 32 -28.05 19.88 -0.65
N GLY A 33 -27.56 18.93 -1.45
CA GLY A 33 -26.20 18.39 -1.29
C GLY A 33 -26.05 17.25 -0.27
N ILE A 34 -27.14 16.86 0.41
CA ILE A 34 -27.21 15.65 1.23
C ILE A 34 -28.01 14.58 0.49
N ARG A 35 -27.47 13.35 0.44
CA ARG A 35 -28.21 12.17 0.00
C ARG A 35 -28.04 11.00 0.97
N PRO A 36 -28.97 10.03 1.00
CA PRO A 36 -28.76 8.77 1.70
C PRO A 36 -27.58 8.01 1.09
N SER A 37 -26.74 7.44 1.95
CA SER A 37 -25.64 6.58 1.54
C SER A 37 -26.17 5.36 0.78
N PRO A 38 -25.56 4.97 -0.36
CA PRO A 38 -25.93 3.74 -1.06
C PRO A 38 -25.68 2.46 -0.24
N LEU A 39 -24.76 2.51 0.73
CA LEU A 39 -24.38 1.35 1.54
C LEU A 39 -25.37 1.07 2.67
N ASP A 40 -25.75 2.10 3.44
CA ASP A 40 -26.57 1.93 4.65
C ASP A 40 -27.57 3.06 4.91
N GLY A 41 -27.82 3.94 3.93
CA GLY A 41 -28.86 4.96 3.99
C GLY A 41 -28.55 6.19 4.86
N ARG A 42 -27.41 6.22 5.56
CA ARG A 42 -27.04 7.38 6.40
C ARG A 42 -26.86 8.65 5.57
N PRO A 43 -27.16 9.85 6.10
CA PRO A 43 -26.98 11.08 5.35
C PRO A 43 -25.50 11.31 5.04
N THR A 44 -25.22 11.61 3.78
CA THR A 44 -23.87 11.71 3.21
C THR A 44 -23.79 12.92 2.29
N THR A 45 -22.64 13.60 2.29
CA THR A 45 -22.41 14.77 1.44
C THR A 45 -21.13 14.61 0.61
N SER A 46 -21.05 15.29 -0.54
CA SER A 46 -19.88 15.20 -1.41
C SER A 46 -18.66 15.89 -0.79
N THR A 47 -17.46 15.36 -1.04
CA THR A 47 -16.18 16.00 -0.74
C THR A 47 -15.82 17.11 -1.74
N GLY A 48 -16.61 17.31 -2.80
CA GLY A 48 -16.28 18.17 -3.93
C GLY A 48 -15.28 17.52 -4.91
N THR A 49 -14.86 16.28 -4.63
CA THR A 49 -13.98 15.48 -5.49
C THR A 49 -14.65 14.12 -5.73
N SER A 50 -15.20 13.92 -6.94
CA SER A 50 -15.98 12.72 -7.27
C SER A 50 -15.19 11.42 -7.10
N SER A 51 -13.90 11.41 -7.46
CA SER A 51 -13.04 10.24 -7.27
C SER A 51 -12.75 9.94 -5.79
N LEU A 52 -12.74 10.96 -4.92
CA LEU A 52 -12.59 10.76 -3.47
C LEU A 52 -13.89 10.23 -2.87
N ASP A 53 -15.05 10.73 -3.31
CA ASP A 53 -16.37 10.26 -2.86
C ASP A 53 -16.55 8.75 -3.11
N GLN A 54 -16.03 8.25 -4.22
CA GLN A 54 -16.06 6.82 -4.56
C GLN A 54 -15.20 5.95 -3.60
N LEU A 55 -14.14 6.52 -3.03
CA LEU A 55 -13.22 5.80 -2.13
C LEU A 55 -13.71 5.70 -0.68
N LEU A 56 -14.72 6.48 -0.29
CA LEU A 56 -15.21 6.56 1.09
C LEU A 56 -16.11 5.38 1.45
N ALA A 57 -15.53 4.18 1.48
CA ALA A 57 -16.13 2.91 1.93
C ALA A 57 -17.49 2.59 1.29
N GLY A 58 -17.70 2.94 0.02
CA GLY A 58 -18.96 2.72 -0.69
C GLY A 58 -20.10 3.66 -0.27
N HIS A 59 -19.84 4.66 0.59
CA HIS A 59 -20.83 5.66 0.94
C HIS A 59 -21.08 6.68 -0.18
N GLY A 60 -20.20 6.75 -1.19
CA GLY A 60 -20.35 7.67 -2.32
C GLY A 60 -20.31 9.13 -1.90
N GLY A 61 -19.48 9.46 -0.90
CA GLY A 61 -19.35 10.76 -0.25
C GLY A 61 -18.94 10.61 1.21
N LEU A 62 -18.74 11.74 1.90
CA LEU A 62 -18.39 11.79 3.32
C LEU A 62 -19.67 11.70 4.19
N PRO A 63 -19.81 10.65 5.03
CA PRO A 63 -20.94 10.54 5.92
C PRO A 63 -21.01 11.70 6.92
N LEU A 64 -22.22 12.20 7.19
CA LEU A 64 -22.39 13.21 8.23
C LEU A 64 -22.04 12.65 9.62
N GLY A 65 -21.56 13.52 10.50
CA GLY A 65 -21.05 13.18 11.82
C GLY A 65 -19.64 12.60 11.83
N THR A 66 -18.90 12.70 10.71
CA THR A 66 -17.54 12.17 10.59
C THR A 66 -16.51 13.20 10.14
N CYS A 67 -15.23 12.93 10.42
CA CYS A 67 -14.11 13.70 9.88
C CYS A 67 -13.11 12.87 9.08
N LEU A 68 -12.47 13.54 8.12
CA LEU A 68 -11.38 13.01 7.30
C LEU A 68 -10.10 13.80 7.55
N LEU A 69 -9.04 13.12 7.98
CA LEU A 69 -7.68 13.65 8.05
C LEU A 69 -6.95 13.33 6.74
N VAL A 70 -6.40 14.35 6.11
CA VAL A 70 -5.62 14.24 4.87
C VAL A 70 -4.19 14.63 5.17
N GLU A 71 -3.32 13.65 5.19
CA GLU A 71 -1.90 13.79 5.41
C GLU A 71 -1.18 14.01 4.08
N GLU A 72 -0.20 14.89 4.04
CA GLU A 72 0.59 15.11 2.81
C GLU A 72 2.08 15.04 3.12
N GLN A 73 2.81 14.25 2.34
CA GLN A 73 4.27 14.18 2.38
C GLN A 73 4.90 15.26 1.49
N GLY A 74 6.07 15.78 1.88
CA GLY A 74 6.78 16.80 1.11
C GLY A 74 6.26 18.23 1.34
N THR A 75 6.49 19.10 0.38
CA THR A 75 6.26 20.55 0.46
C THR A 75 5.19 21.06 -0.51
N THR A 76 4.48 20.17 -1.20
CA THR A 76 3.36 20.51 -2.09
C THR A 76 2.08 20.82 -1.31
N ASP A 77 1.04 21.31 -1.99
CA ASP A 77 -0.27 21.65 -1.39
C ASP A 77 -1.42 20.96 -2.14
N PHE A 78 -1.29 19.66 -2.46
CA PHE A 78 -2.39 18.91 -3.09
C PHE A 78 -3.57 18.71 -2.12
N SER A 79 -3.27 18.52 -0.84
CA SER A 79 -4.26 18.41 0.23
C SER A 79 -5.04 19.70 0.42
N GLY A 80 -4.40 20.87 0.27
CA GLY A 80 -5.09 22.16 0.28
C GLY A 80 -6.04 22.33 -0.89
N ILE A 81 -5.78 21.72 -2.05
CA ILE A 81 -6.71 21.76 -3.19
C ILE A 81 -7.97 20.92 -2.90
N LEU A 82 -7.82 19.74 -2.30
CA LEU A 82 -8.94 18.93 -1.82
C LEU A 82 -9.83 19.72 -0.85
N LEU A 83 -9.24 20.44 0.10
CA LEU A 83 -10.00 21.31 1.02
C LEU A 83 -10.74 22.44 0.29
N ARG A 84 -10.13 23.03 -0.74
CA ARG A 84 -10.79 24.07 -1.55
C ARG A 84 -11.98 23.51 -2.33
N TYR A 85 -11.89 22.30 -2.88
CA TYR A 85 -13.06 21.64 -3.48
C TYR A 85 -14.16 21.37 -2.45
N TYR A 86 -13.79 20.86 -1.27
CA TYR A 86 -14.74 20.60 -0.19
C TYR A 86 -15.46 21.87 0.30
N ALA A 87 -14.73 22.98 0.40
CA ALA A 87 -15.30 24.28 0.74
C ALA A 87 -16.18 24.85 -0.38
N ALA A 88 -15.72 24.79 -1.64
CA ALA A 88 -16.45 25.28 -2.80
C ALA A 88 -17.77 24.52 -3.01
N GLU A 89 -17.74 23.18 -2.90
CA GLU A 89 -18.95 22.33 -2.96
C GLU A 89 -19.95 22.72 -1.88
N GLY A 90 -19.48 22.98 -0.66
CA GLY A 90 -20.33 23.49 0.42
C GLY A 90 -21.02 24.80 0.08
N LEU A 91 -20.28 25.79 -0.42
CA LEU A 91 -20.85 27.09 -0.77
C LEU A 91 -21.83 27.00 -1.93
N VAL A 92 -21.57 26.16 -2.92
CA VAL A 92 -22.47 25.96 -4.08
C VAL A 92 -23.77 25.24 -3.66
N GLN A 93 -23.68 24.30 -2.73
CA GLN A 93 -24.82 23.53 -2.21
C GLN A 93 -25.67 24.31 -1.20
N GLY A 94 -25.17 25.41 -0.63
CA GLY A 94 -25.90 26.17 0.41
C GLY A 94 -25.47 25.86 1.84
N HIS A 95 -24.37 25.15 2.04
CA HIS A 95 -23.89 24.76 3.36
C HIS A 95 -23.15 25.92 4.05
N GLN A 96 -23.12 25.87 5.38
CA GLN A 96 -22.35 26.76 6.24
C GLN A 96 -20.92 26.24 6.36
N VAL A 97 -19.95 26.92 5.75
CA VAL A 97 -18.55 26.50 5.72
C VAL A 97 -17.77 27.24 6.82
N HIS A 98 -17.23 26.51 7.80
CA HIS A 98 -16.42 27.06 8.88
C HIS A 98 -14.94 26.89 8.54
N LEU A 99 -14.26 28.00 8.23
CA LEU A 99 -12.85 28.01 7.87
C LEU A 99 -12.00 28.35 9.08
N VAL A 100 -11.09 27.46 9.47
CA VAL A 100 -10.17 27.67 10.59
C VAL A 100 -8.84 28.16 10.08
N GLY A 101 -8.35 29.27 10.63
CA GLY A 101 -6.99 29.73 10.47
C GLY A 101 -6.73 30.75 9.38
N TYR A 102 -7.64 30.89 8.43
CA TYR A 102 -7.48 31.79 7.28
C TYR A 102 -8.50 32.93 7.32
N PRO A 103 -8.14 34.09 6.72
CA PRO A 103 -9.02 35.24 6.68
C PRO A 103 -10.11 35.07 5.59
N PRO A 104 -11.19 35.86 5.59
CA PRO A 104 -12.32 35.71 4.66
C PRO A 104 -11.91 35.74 3.18
N GLU A 105 -10.82 36.40 2.84
CA GLU A 105 -10.26 36.54 1.49
C GLU A 105 -9.81 35.19 0.91
N TRP A 106 -9.59 34.16 1.75
CA TRP A 106 -9.32 32.80 1.30
C TRP A 106 -10.41 32.27 0.35
N ARG A 107 -11.64 32.79 0.46
CA ARG A 107 -12.74 32.53 -0.49
C ARG A 107 -12.39 32.81 -1.95
N HIS A 108 -11.50 33.78 -2.20
CA HIS A 108 -11.06 34.15 -3.55
C HIS A 108 -10.12 33.13 -4.17
N GLN A 109 -9.67 32.14 -3.41
CA GLN A 109 -8.85 31.02 -3.88
C GLN A 109 -9.70 29.81 -4.27
N LEU A 110 -11.02 29.84 -4.02
CA LEU A 110 -11.91 28.72 -4.32
C LEU A 110 -12.15 28.60 -5.83
N PRO A 111 -12.09 27.37 -6.38
CA PRO A 111 -12.28 27.15 -7.82
C PRO A 111 -13.73 27.35 -8.24
N ALA A 112 -13.94 27.74 -9.50
CA ALA A 112 -15.28 27.91 -10.06
C ALA A 112 -15.89 26.56 -10.44
N VAL A 113 -17.21 26.47 -10.45
CA VAL A 113 -17.90 25.32 -11.06
C VAL A 113 -17.61 25.31 -12.55
N ALA A 114 -17.16 24.16 -13.08
CA ALA A 114 -16.90 23.97 -14.49
C ALA A 114 -18.21 24.08 -15.30
N ALA A 115 -18.15 24.67 -16.48
CA ALA A 115 -19.30 24.67 -17.39
C ALA A 115 -19.63 23.22 -17.80
N PRO A 116 -20.91 22.86 -17.98
CA PRO A 116 -21.25 21.56 -18.54
C PRO A 116 -20.59 21.44 -19.92
N ASP A 117 -19.83 20.36 -20.13
CA ASP A 117 -19.20 20.09 -21.41
C ASP A 117 -20.27 19.84 -22.48
N ASN A 118 -20.67 20.89 -23.20
CA ASN A 118 -21.48 20.81 -24.43
C ASN A 118 -20.69 20.19 -25.61
N LYS A 119 -19.57 19.51 -25.34
CA LYS A 119 -18.79 18.69 -26.28
C LYS A 119 -18.89 17.20 -25.95
N ALA A 120 -20.03 16.73 -25.46
CA ALA A 120 -20.47 15.42 -25.89
C ALA A 120 -20.65 15.51 -27.42
N LYS A 121 -19.72 14.90 -28.17
CA LYS A 121 -19.83 14.74 -29.63
C LYS A 121 -21.28 14.35 -29.95
N ALA A 122 -21.95 15.17 -30.74
CA ALA A 122 -23.16 14.77 -31.45
C ALA A 122 -22.90 13.39 -32.05
N ALA A 123 -23.74 12.42 -31.69
CA ALA A 123 -23.72 11.11 -32.32
C ALA A 123 -23.92 11.32 -33.82
N GLN A 124 -22.84 11.16 -34.59
CA GLN A 124 -22.94 10.90 -36.02
C GLN A 124 -23.79 9.65 -36.20
N PRO A 125 -24.76 9.63 -37.15
CA PRO A 125 -25.50 8.41 -37.45
C PRO A 125 -24.52 7.33 -37.92
N ALA A 126 -24.58 6.16 -37.29
CA ALA A 126 -23.66 5.07 -37.56
C ALA A 126 -23.75 4.60 -39.02
N PRO A 127 -22.61 4.31 -39.69
CA PRO A 127 -22.64 3.50 -40.91
C PRO A 127 -23.05 2.05 -40.57
N ALA A 128 -23.64 1.38 -41.56
CA ALA A 128 -24.26 0.06 -41.46
C ALA A 128 -23.31 -1.04 -40.90
N PRO A 129 -23.84 -2.12 -40.32
CA PRO A 129 -23.08 -3.04 -39.48
C PRO A 129 -22.28 -4.02 -40.34
N GLU A 130 -20.96 -4.02 -40.21
CA GLU A 130 -20.13 -5.16 -40.55
C GLU A 130 -19.73 -5.93 -39.28
N GLU A 131 -19.81 -7.25 -39.43
CA GLU A 131 -19.94 -8.26 -38.39
C GLU A 131 -18.64 -8.44 -37.56
N LYS A 132 -18.66 -7.98 -36.30
CA LYS A 132 -17.52 -8.14 -35.37
C LYS A 132 -17.80 -9.25 -34.34
N MET A 133 -16.88 -10.21 -34.27
CA MET A 133 -16.98 -11.47 -33.53
C MET A 133 -17.23 -11.32 -32.02
N LYS A 134 -18.10 -12.21 -31.51
CA LYS A 134 -18.55 -12.34 -30.12
C LYS A 134 -17.55 -13.13 -29.27
N ILE A 135 -16.54 -12.47 -28.68
CA ILE A 135 -15.74 -13.11 -27.60
C ILE A 135 -15.52 -12.17 -26.39
N ALA A 136 -15.56 -10.84 -26.56
CA ALA A 136 -15.18 -9.90 -25.50
C ALA A 136 -16.32 -9.34 -24.62
N TRP A 137 -17.54 -9.90 -24.65
CA TRP A 137 -18.66 -9.27 -23.94
C TRP A 137 -18.64 -9.47 -22.41
N ARG A 138 -17.90 -10.49 -21.91
CA ARG A 138 -17.87 -10.82 -20.48
C ARG A 138 -16.85 -10.04 -19.64
N TYR A 139 -15.86 -9.39 -20.26
CA TYR A 139 -14.88 -8.57 -19.53
C TYR A 139 -15.17 -7.06 -19.60
N GLU A 140 -15.89 -6.60 -20.61
CA GLU A 140 -16.35 -5.21 -20.68
C GLU A 140 -17.33 -4.86 -19.55
N ALA A 141 -18.13 -5.84 -19.11
CA ALA A 141 -19.09 -5.68 -18.01
C ALA A 141 -18.46 -5.67 -16.60
N LEU A 142 -17.20 -6.07 -16.42
CA LEU A 142 -16.52 -6.07 -15.11
C LEU A 142 -15.61 -4.86 -14.90
N GLY A 143 -15.01 -4.34 -15.99
CA GLY A 143 -14.13 -3.17 -15.95
C GLY A 143 -14.84 -1.83 -16.11
N ASN A 144 -16.08 -1.82 -16.65
CA ASN A 144 -16.79 -0.59 -17.01
C ASN A 144 -17.99 -0.26 -16.11
N THR A 145 -18.26 -1.07 -15.07
CA THR A 145 -19.27 -0.77 -14.04
C THR A 145 -18.87 0.33 -13.05
N ALA A 146 -17.67 0.90 -13.16
CA ALA A 146 -17.23 2.05 -12.36
C ALA A 146 -17.11 3.36 -13.17
N THR A 147 -17.16 3.31 -14.50
CA THR A 147 -16.81 4.46 -15.39
C THR A 147 -17.87 4.81 -16.43
N SER A 148 -19.01 4.14 -16.47
CA SER A 148 -20.19 4.60 -17.20
C SER A 148 -21.38 4.69 -16.26
N GLY A 149 -21.93 5.90 -16.11
CA GLY A 149 -22.99 6.18 -15.17
C GLY A 149 -24.18 5.25 -15.33
N ALA A 150 -24.43 4.44 -14.30
CA ALA A 150 -25.80 4.26 -13.86
C ALA A 150 -26.25 5.61 -13.32
N ALA A 151 -26.69 6.49 -14.22
CA ALA A 151 -27.80 7.35 -13.89
C ALA A 151 -28.90 6.39 -13.41
N ALA A 152 -28.99 6.21 -12.09
CA ALA A 152 -30.25 5.81 -11.51
C ALA A 152 -31.27 6.74 -12.14
N ARG A 153 -32.29 6.16 -12.79
CA ARG A 153 -33.54 6.86 -13.06
C ARG A 153 -34.12 7.26 -11.69
N GLY A 154 -33.53 8.27 -11.08
CA GLY A 154 -33.99 9.01 -9.94
C GLY A 154 -34.50 10.34 -10.46
N ASP A 155 -35.69 10.69 -10.03
CA ASP A 155 -36.45 11.90 -10.35
C ASP A 155 -35.61 13.06 -10.91
N ALA A 156 -36.10 13.66 -11.99
CA ALA A 156 -35.61 14.91 -12.58
C ALA A 156 -35.72 16.14 -11.65
N ASN A 157 -35.82 15.93 -10.34
CA ASN A 157 -36.08 16.93 -9.31
C ASN A 157 -35.01 16.99 -8.19
N GLN A 158 -33.92 16.22 -8.28
CA GLN A 158 -32.78 16.31 -7.36
C GLN A 158 -31.56 16.95 -8.04
N GLY A 159 -31.05 18.05 -7.48
CA GLY A 159 -29.89 18.79 -8.00
C GLY A 159 -28.58 18.00 -7.96
N THR A 160 -27.56 18.50 -8.66
CA THR A 160 -26.22 17.89 -8.79
C THR A 160 -25.57 17.63 -7.41
N PHE A 161 -25.19 16.38 -7.14
CA PHE A 161 -24.62 15.96 -5.85
C PHE A 161 -23.13 16.33 -5.66
N CYS A 162 -22.34 16.28 -6.73
CA CYS A 162 -20.93 16.66 -6.75
C CYS A 162 -20.68 17.45 -8.03
N HIS A 163 -20.22 18.69 -7.92
CA HIS A 163 -19.90 19.52 -9.08
C HIS A 163 -18.48 19.23 -9.55
N SER A 164 -18.22 19.46 -10.83
CA SER A 164 -16.86 19.53 -11.36
C SER A 164 -16.34 20.96 -11.18
N PHE A 165 -15.09 21.12 -10.76
CA PHE A 165 -14.48 22.42 -10.50
C PHE A 165 -13.29 22.69 -11.43
N ASP A 166 -13.21 23.92 -11.94
CA ASP A 166 -12.15 24.42 -12.82
C ASP A 166 -11.18 25.30 -12.01
N LEU A 167 -9.92 24.86 -11.89
CA LEU A 167 -8.88 25.56 -11.12
C LEU A 167 -8.36 26.82 -11.82
N THR A 168 -8.61 26.97 -13.13
CA THR A 168 -8.20 28.17 -13.88
C THR A 168 -9.08 29.36 -13.55
N LYS A 169 -10.27 29.12 -12.99
CA LYS A 169 -11.26 30.15 -12.65
C LYS A 169 -11.47 30.23 -11.15
N ARG A 170 -12.16 31.28 -10.70
CA ARG A 170 -12.50 31.50 -9.28
C ARG A 170 -14.00 31.54 -9.09
N LEU A 171 -14.44 31.03 -7.95
CA LEU A 171 -15.85 30.94 -7.60
C LEU A 171 -16.47 32.34 -7.56
N SER A 172 -17.51 32.55 -8.37
CA SER A 172 -18.23 33.82 -8.40
C SER A 172 -19.17 33.94 -7.20
N PRO A 173 -19.35 35.15 -6.63
CA PRO A 173 -20.29 35.35 -5.53
C PRO A 173 -21.73 34.93 -5.85
N SER A 174 -22.14 34.99 -7.11
CA SER A 174 -23.46 34.56 -7.59
C SER A 174 -23.66 33.04 -7.55
N ALA A 175 -22.58 32.25 -7.57
CA ALA A 175 -22.66 30.79 -7.47
C ALA A 175 -22.73 30.31 -6.01
N CYS A 176 -22.36 31.17 -5.05
CA CYS A 176 -22.40 30.85 -3.62
C CYS A 176 -23.83 30.99 -3.08
N LYS A 177 -24.43 29.86 -2.70
CA LYS A 177 -25.72 29.80 -1.97
C LYS A 177 -25.52 29.74 -0.45
N GLY A 178 -24.35 29.27 -0.01
CA GLY A 178 -23.98 29.11 1.39
C GLY A 178 -23.17 30.30 1.93
N ALA A 179 -22.78 30.22 3.20
CA ALA A 179 -21.99 31.26 3.87
C ALA A 179 -20.66 30.70 4.42
N LEU A 180 -19.61 31.51 4.33
CA LEU A 180 -18.28 31.22 4.86
C LEU A 180 -18.10 31.94 6.21
N HIS A 181 -17.81 31.19 7.27
CA HIS A 181 -17.55 31.69 8.61
C HIS A 181 -16.08 31.48 8.97
N PRO A 182 -15.20 32.48 8.72
CA PRO A 182 -13.79 32.38 9.09
C PRO A 182 -13.63 32.50 10.61
N THR A 183 -12.79 31.64 11.18
CA THR A 183 -12.31 31.72 12.56
C THR A 183 -10.79 31.92 12.48
N PRO A 184 -10.26 33.10 12.81
CA PRO A 184 -8.84 33.37 12.68
C PRO A 184 -8.02 32.42 13.57
N SER A 185 -6.89 31.94 13.05
CA SER A 185 -5.90 31.25 13.88
C SER A 185 -5.12 32.31 14.65
N THR A 186 -4.77 32.02 15.89
CA THR A 186 -4.01 32.94 16.73
C THR A 186 -2.60 33.12 16.18
N CYS A 187 -2.39 34.28 15.56
CA CYS A 187 -1.12 34.91 15.21
C CYS A 187 -0.27 34.23 14.12
N PRO A 188 -0.07 34.89 12.96
CA PRO A 188 1.15 34.74 12.18
C PRO A 188 2.32 35.30 13.00
N PRO A 189 3.48 34.61 13.10
CA PRO A 189 4.65 35.09 13.84
C PRO A 189 5.29 36.38 13.30
N MET A 190 4.75 36.97 12.22
CA MET A 190 5.28 38.18 11.58
C MET A 190 4.57 39.49 11.95
N LEU A 191 3.48 39.44 12.73
CA LEU A 191 2.82 40.66 13.22
C LEU A 191 3.05 40.79 14.73
N ASP A 192 3.98 41.67 15.10
CA ASP A 192 4.22 42.15 16.46
C ASP A 192 2.91 42.64 17.11
N GLN A 193 2.21 41.77 17.82
CA GLN A 193 1.35 42.18 18.93
C GLN A 193 1.56 41.21 20.10
N PRO A 194 2.18 41.66 21.21
CA PRO A 194 2.25 40.89 22.44
C PRO A 194 0.86 40.91 23.08
N ARG A 195 0.01 39.96 22.70
CA ARG A 195 -1.18 39.64 23.50
C ARG A 195 -0.91 38.34 24.22
N HIS A 196 -0.73 38.44 25.54
CA HIS A 196 -0.88 37.30 26.44
C HIS A 196 -2.33 36.80 26.37
N ALA A 197 -2.67 36.04 25.32
CA ALA A 197 -3.92 35.33 25.26
C ALA A 197 -3.82 34.14 26.22
N SER A 198 -4.35 34.29 27.44
CA SER A 198 -4.42 33.24 28.46
C SER A 198 -5.23 32.00 28.01
N ALA A 199 -5.93 32.07 26.86
CA ALA A 199 -6.81 31.03 26.37
C ALA A 199 -6.25 30.40 25.08
N SER A 200 -6.25 29.07 25.05
CA SER A 200 -5.85 28.28 23.88
C SER A 200 -6.68 28.62 22.63
N PRO A 201 -6.05 28.82 21.45
CA PRO A 201 -6.75 29.04 20.18
C PRO A 201 -7.78 27.96 19.88
N PHE A 202 -7.42 26.70 20.13
CA PHE A 202 -8.30 25.57 19.86
C PHE A 202 -9.57 25.59 20.71
N LYS A 203 -9.47 26.04 21.97
CA LYS A 203 -10.64 26.21 22.83
C LYS A 203 -11.56 27.31 22.30
N ALA A 204 -11.00 28.41 21.77
CA ALA A 204 -11.79 29.46 21.14
C ALA A 204 -12.50 28.96 19.87
N ILE A 205 -11.81 28.17 19.04
CA ILE A 205 -12.39 27.54 17.84
C ILE A 205 -13.57 26.63 18.20
N ILE A 206 -13.40 25.72 19.17
CA ILE A 206 -14.49 24.84 19.63
C ILE A 206 -15.67 25.64 20.17
N LYS A 207 -15.43 26.69 20.96
CA LYS A 207 -16.49 27.57 21.49
C LYS A 207 -17.24 28.28 20.37
N HIS A 208 -16.54 28.78 19.36
CA HIS A 208 -17.15 29.42 18.19
C HIS A 208 -18.04 28.45 17.41
N LEU A 209 -17.53 27.24 17.12
CA LEU A 209 -18.29 26.18 16.46
C LEU A 209 -19.54 25.79 17.25
N GLN A 210 -19.42 25.60 18.57
CA GLN A 210 -20.55 25.29 19.46
C GLN A 210 -21.63 26.38 19.40
N THR A 211 -21.22 27.65 19.46
CA THR A 211 -22.13 28.79 19.43
C THR A 211 -22.90 28.83 18.12
N LYS A 212 -22.18 28.70 16.99
CA LYS A 212 -22.79 28.70 15.65
C LYS A 212 -23.70 27.50 15.41
N LEU A 213 -23.31 26.31 15.83
CA LEU A 213 -24.13 25.10 15.68
C LEU A 213 -25.39 25.17 16.55
N SER A 214 -25.32 25.78 17.74
CA SER A 214 -26.49 25.94 18.61
C SER A 214 -27.46 27.01 18.11
N SER A 215 -26.98 28.02 17.38
CA SER A 215 -27.81 29.07 16.80
C SER A 215 -28.39 28.74 15.43
N SER A 216 -27.90 27.68 14.77
CA SER A 216 -28.31 27.33 13.41
C SER A 216 -29.50 26.36 13.41
N PRO A 217 -30.44 26.48 12.45
CA PRO A 217 -31.53 25.53 12.28
C PRO A 217 -31.04 24.09 12.10
N THR A 218 -31.85 23.10 12.49
CA THR A 218 -31.54 21.66 12.31
C THR A 218 -31.48 21.22 10.84
N THR A 219 -31.93 22.08 9.92
CA THR A 219 -31.89 21.87 8.47
C THR A 219 -30.56 22.28 7.85
N ASP A 220 -29.76 23.10 8.54
CA ASP A 220 -28.52 23.63 8.00
C ASP A 220 -27.41 22.58 8.07
N SER A 221 -26.65 22.49 6.99
CA SER A 221 -25.49 21.60 6.89
C SER A 221 -24.21 22.39 7.09
N HIS A 222 -23.31 21.89 7.91
CA HIS A 222 -22.09 22.56 8.34
C HIS A 222 -20.86 21.76 7.93
N ARG A 223 -19.89 22.44 7.30
CA ARG A 223 -18.61 21.87 6.87
C ARG A 223 -17.46 22.58 7.56
N ILE A 224 -16.69 21.86 8.36
CA ILE A 224 -15.49 22.38 9.00
C ILE A 224 -14.28 22.12 8.09
N VAL A 225 -13.53 23.18 7.81
CA VAL A 225 -12.38 23.21 6.90
C VAL A 225 -11.17 23.67 7.71
N ILE A 226 -10.20 22.78 7.93
CA ILE A 226 -8.97 23.07 8.69
C ILE A 226 -7.75 22.84 7.78
N PRO A 227 -7.27 23.88 7.07
CA PRO A 227 -6.09 23.77 6.24
C PRO A 227 -4.82 23.83 7.08
N GLY A 228 -3.96 22.83 6.92
CA GLY A 228 -2.63 22.76 7.48
C GLY A 228 -2.62 22.91 9.00
N LEU A 229 -3.29 22.00 9.69
CA LEU A 229 -3.30 21.93 11.15
C LEU A 229 -1.85 21.93 11.66
N LEU A 230 -1.56 22.81 12.63
CA LEU A 230 -0.21 23.03 13.19
C LEU A 230 0.82 23.69 12.25
N LEU A 231 0.43 24.25 11.11
CA LEU A 231 1.35 25.07 10.29
C LEU A 231 1.93 26.23 11.12
N PRO A 232 3.27 26.38 11.21
CA PRO A 232 3.91 27.45 12.00
C PRO A 232 3.54 28.88 11.56
N THR A 233 3.08 29.05 10.32
CA THR A 233 2.61 30.35 9.80
C THR A 233 1.25 30.75 10.33
N LEU A 234 0.47 29.80 10.85
CA LEU A 234 -0.90 30.01 11.33
C LEU A 234 -1.01 29.77 12.82
N TYR A 235 -0.33 28.75 13.35
CA TYR A 235 -0.47 28.28 14.72
C TYR A 235 0.80 28.57 15.52
N SER A 236 0.60 29.05 16.75
CA SER A 236 1.68 29.20 17.73
C SER A 236 2.27 27.82 18.12
N PRO A 237 3.57 27.71 18.44
CA PRO A 237 4.20 26.43 18.78
C PRO A 237 3.53 25.65 19.92
N GLU A 238 2.89 26.34 20.87
CA GLU A 238 2.15 25.72 21.99
C GLU A 238 0.98 24.88 21.50
N CYS A 239 0.43 25.17 20.32
CA CYS A 239 -0.64 24.38 19.70
C CYS A 239 -0.19 22.95 19.41
N ALA A 240 1.10 22.72 19.15
CA ALA A 240 1.64 21.39 18.91
C ALA A 240 1.78 20.55 20.19
N HIS A 241 1.58 21.14 21.37
CA HIS A 241 1.60 20.38 22.62
C HIS A 241 0.45 19.36 22.63
N PRO A 242 0.69 18.08 23.02
CA PRO A 242 -0.34 17.05 22.97
C PRO A 242 -1.62 17.41 23.75
N SER A 243 -1.50 18.13 24.87
CA SER A 243 -2.67 18.56 25.64
C SER A 243 -3.55 19.56 24.90
N GLU A 244 -3.03 20.28 23.91
CA GLU A 244 -3.78 21.28 23.15
C GLU A 244 -4.42 20.64 21.92
N VAL A 245 -3.62 20.09 21.00
CA VAL A 245 -4.14 19.54 19.74
C VAL A 245 -4.97 18.26 19.93
N LEU A 246 -4.63 17.39 20.88
CA LEU A 246 -5.43 16.17 21.08
C LEU A 246 -6.76 16.48 21.79
N GLN A 247 -6.78 17.43 22.74
CA GLN A 247 -8.03 17.91 23.32
C GLN A 247 -8.91 18.61 22.28
N PHE A 248 -8.29 19.36 21.36
CA PHE A 248 -8.98 19.96 20.23
C PHE A 248 -9.65 18.92 19.34
N LEU A 249 -8.91 17.93 18.84
CA LEU A 249 -9.45 16.88 17.99
C LEU A 249 -10.50 16.02 18.71
N HIS A 250 -10.29 15.74 20.00
CA HIS A 250 -11.28 15.07 20.82
C HIS A 250 -12.57 15.90 20.96
N GLY A 251 -12.45 17.21 21.21
CA GLY A 251 -13.58 18.13 21.24
C GLY A 251 -14.31 18.23 19.91
N LEU A 252 -13.57 18.27 18.80
CA LEU A 252 -14.11 18.27 17.44
C LEU A 252 -14.88 16.98 17.14
N ARG A 253 -14.31 15.82 17.51
CA ARG A 253 -15.00 14.52 17.43
C ARG A 253 -16.29 14.53 18.24
N ALA A 254 -16.27 15.07 19.46
CA ALA A 254 -17.48 15.20 20.27
C ALA A 254 -18.56 16.06 19.60
N LEU A 255 -18.19 17.16 18.93
CA LEU A 255 -19.13 17.98 18.16
C LEU A 255 -19.73 17.22 16.98
N LEU A 256 -18.91 16.48 16.23
CA LEU A 256 -19.35 15.65 15.11
C LEU A 256 -20.37 14.60 15.56
N ARG A 257 -20.14 13.96 16.71
CA ARG A 257 -21.09 12.98 17.29
C ARG A 257 -22.34 13.61 17.88
N ARG A 258 -22.28 14.85 18.34
CA ARG A 258 -23.47 15.59 18.84
C ARG A 258 -24.37 16.09 17.72
N HIS A 259 -23.81 16.37 16.55
CA HIS A 259 -24.53 16.85 15.36
C HIS A 259 -24.38 15.89 14.16
N PRO A 260 -24.76 14.61 14.29
CA PRO A 260 -24.45 13.57 13.30
C PRO A 260 -25.23 13.73 11.98
N ALA A 261 -26.30 14.51 11.96
CA ALA A 261 -27.11 14.76 10.77
C ALA A 261 -26.76 16.09 10.07
N GLN A 262 -25.80 16.86 10.58
CA GLN A 262 -25.54 18.23 10.09
C GLN A 262 -24.07 18.56 9.89
N LEU A 263 -23.14 17.87 10.56
CA LEU A 263 -21.74 18.33 10.64
C LEU A 263 -20.75 17.33 9.99
N THR A 264 -19.83 17.84 9.19
CA THR A 264 -18.66 17.09 8.69
C THR A 264 -17.39 17.93 8.75
N ALA A 265 -16.22 17.29 8.83
CA ALA A 265 -14.95 18.00 8.84
C ALA A 265 -13.90 17.37 7.91
N ILE A 266 -13.10 18.20 7.24
CA ILE A 266 -11.86 17.79 6.60
C ILE A 266 -10.71 18.60 7.17
N ILE A 267 -9.63 17.92 7.53
CA ILE A 267 -8.44 18.46 8.18
C ILE A 267 -7.24 18.05 7.34
N THR A 268 -6.33 18.98 7.03
CA THR A 268 -5.04 18.62 6.40
C THR A 268 -3.88 18.77 7.36
N LEU A 269 -2.87 17.91 7.25
CA LEU A 269 -1.68 17.89 8.09
C LEU A 269 -0.42 17.68 7.23
N PRO A 270 0.55 18.62 7.23
CA PRO A 270 1.81 18.44 6.54
C PRO A 270 2.72 17.49 7.33
N THR A 271 2.87 16.27 6.84
CA THR A 271 3.64 15.22 7.53
C THR A 271 5.15 15.39 7.43
N PHE A 272 5.63 16.30 6.57
CA PHE A 272 7.04 16.70 6.55
C PHE A 272 7.44 17.44 7.85
N LEU A 273 6.53 18.22 8.43
CA LEU A 273 6.75 18.90 9.71
C LEU A 273 6.36 18.01 10.90
N PHE A 274 5.32 17.19 10.73
CA PHE A 274 4.81 16.27 11.74
C PHE A 274 4.82 14.84 11.19
N PRO A 275 5.94 14.10 11.31
CA PRO A 275 6.04 12.76 10.75
C PRO A 275 5.00 11.81 11.36
N ARG A 276 4.40 10.95 10.52
CA ARG A 276 3.46 9.91 10.96
C ARG A 276 4.05 8.90 11.94
N THR A 277 5.37 8.74 11.91
CA THR A 277 6.12 7.92 12.88
C THR A 277 6.11 8.51 14.30
N SER A 278 5.71 9.78 14.46
CA SER A 278 5.58 10.42 15.76
C SER A 278 4.34 9.92 16.50
N GLY A 279 4.47 9.77 17.82
CA GLY A 279 3.33 9.39 18.65
C GLY A 279 2.17 10.39 18.60
N LEU A 280 2.48 11.69 18.43
CA LEU A 280 1.47 12.75 18.34
C LEU A 280 0.54 12.53 17.16
N VAL A 281 1.09 12.36 15.95
CA VAL A 281 0.30 12.14 14.74
C VAL A 281 -0.50 10.85 14.85
N ARG A 282 0.09 9.78 15.39
CA ARG A 282 -0.65 8.53 15.61
C ARG A 282 -1.88 8.72 16.51
N TRP A 283 -1.79 9.56 17.54
CA TRP A 283 -2.95 9.91 18.37
C TRP A 283 -3.96 10.78 17.61
N MET A 284 -3.51 11.69 16.75
CA MET A 284 -4.40 12.48 15.88
C MET A 284 -5.18 11.57 14.92
N GLU A 285 -4.52 10.62 14.27
CA GLU A 285 -5.14 9.61 13.39
C GLU A 285 -6.24 8.82 14.10
N LEU A 286 -5.99 8.40 15.35
CA LEU A 286 -6.97 7.64 16.16
C LEU A 286 -8.20 8.46 16.56
N LEU A 287 -8.07 9.78 16.67
CA LEU A 287 -9.18 10.67 16.99
C LEU A 287 -10.02 11.02 15.75
N CYS A 288 -9.46 10.86 14.55
CA CYS A 288 -10.15 11.07 13.28
C CYS A 288 -10.88 9.79 12.80
N ASP A 289 -11.97 9.95 12.05
CA ASP A 289 -12.77 8.80 11.59
C ASP A 289 -12.21 8.16 10.31
N GLY A 290 -11.57 8.97 9.46
CA GLY A 290 -10.82 8.53 8.29
C GLY A 290 -9.47 9.22 8.18
N VAL A 291 -8.49 8.54 7.61
CA VAL A 291 -7.13 9.01 7.38
C VAL A 291 -6.68 8.56 5.99
N ILE A 292 -6.33 9.53 5.16
CA ILE A 292 -5.69 9.30 3.85
C ILE A 292 -4.36 10.05 3.79
N GLU A 293 -3.40 9.51 3.06
CA GLU A 293 -2.06 10.07 2.91
C GLU A 293 -1.76 10.28 1.42
N LEU A 294 -1.41 11.51 1.06
CA LEU A 294 -0.92 11.92 -0.24
C LEU A 294 0.61 11.88 -0.23
N ILE A 295 1.18 11.17 -1.21
CA ILE A 295 2.62 11.02 -1.41
C ILE A 295 2.96 11.57 -2.80
N PRO A 296 3.25 12.88 -2.93
CA PRO A 296 3.70 13.46 -4.18
C PRO A 296 4.95 12.76 -4.71
N LEU A 297 4.99 12.49 -6.01
CA LEU A 297 6.19 11.99 -6.66
C LEU A 297 7.10 13.17 -7.01
N PRO A 298 8.44 13.03 -6.88
CA PRO A 298 9.36 14.08 -7.28
C PRO A 298 9.19 14.37 -8.77
N ALA A 299 9.20 15.65 -9.14
CA ALA A 299 9.26 16.04 -10.53
C ALA A 299 10.59 15.55 -11.12
N ASN A 300 10.54 14.85 -12.25
CA ASN A 300 11.76 14.51 -12.99
C ASN A 300 12.47 15.82 -13.38
N PRO A 301 13.72 16.05 -12.94
CA PRO A 301 14.51 17.20 -13.39
C PRO A 301 14.60 17.16 -14.92
N GLY A 302 14.09 18.20 -15.60
CA GLY A 302 14.09 18.29 -17.07
C GLY A 302 12.76 17.92 -17.76
N ALA A 303 11.74 17.47 -17.03
CA ALA A 303 10.40 17.35 -17.62
C ALA A 303 9.83 18.76 -17.92
N PRO A 304 9.29 19.01 -19.13
CA PRO A 304 8.71 20.30 -19.45
C PRO A 304 7.54 20.60 -18.49
N PRO A 305 7.34 21.86 -18.07
CA PRO A 305 6.18 22.23 -17.27
C PRO A 305 4.90 21.80 -18.01
N PRO A 306 3.86 21.33 -17.30
CA PRO A 306 2.60 20.95 -17.95
C PRO A 306 2.07 22.18 -18.69
N SER A 307 2.24 22.18 -20.01
CA SER A 307 1.95 23.34 -20.84
C SER A 307 0.44 23.58 -20.85
N SER A 308 0.05 24.72 -20.32
CA SER A 308 -1.23 25.38 -20.59
C SER A 308 -1.22 25.89 -22.04
N GLY A 309 -1.28 24.99 -23.02
CA GLY A 309 -1.23 25.37 -24.42
C GLY A 309 -1.57 24.22 -25.35
N SER A 310 -2.57 24.45 -26.19
CA SER A 310 -3.09 23.56 -27.22
C SER A 310 -1.99 22.90 -28.05
N GLY A 311 -1.79 21.60 -27.85
CA GLY A 311 -0.99 20.73 -28.71
C GLY A 311 -1.60 19.34 -28.69
N SER A 312 -1.96 18.83 -29.85
CA SER A 312 -2.61 17.53 -30.05
C SER A 312 -1.76 16.37 -29.50
N GLY A 313 -2.22 15.78 -28.40
CA GLY A 313 -1.70 14.54 -27.84
C GLY A 313 -2.40 14.23 -26.53
N SER A 314 -3.50 13.47 -26.58
CA SER A 314 -4.39 13.20 -25.43
C SER A 314 -3.77 12.34 -24.31
N GLU A 315 -2.48 11.99 -24.41
CA GLU A 315 -1.83 11.02 -23.52
C GLU A 315 -0.93 11.66 -22.44
N LYS A 316 -0.46 12.90 -22.61
CA LYS A 316 0.44 13.54 -21.62
C LYS A 316 -0.24 14.05 -20.35
N SER A 317 -1.57 14.22 -20.34
CA SER A 317 -2.30 14.79 -19.19
C SER A 317 -2.65 13.81 -18.08
N ASP A 318 -2.36 12.52 -18.26
CA ASP A 318 -2.83 11.44 -17.37
C ASP A 318 -1.72 10.81 -16.51
N GLN A 319 -0.54 11.45 -16.49
CA GLN A 319 0.59 11.05 -15.66
C GLN A 319 0.26 11.25 -14.18
N ALA A 320 0.48 10.22 -13.38
CA ALA A 320 0.35 10.28 -11.92
C ALA A 320 1.34 11.29 -11.34
N GLN A 321 0.83 12.25 -10.57
CA GLN A 321 1.64 13.26 -9.87
C GLN A 321 2.00 12.83 -8.44
N GLY A 322 1.30 11.82 -7.91
CA GLY A 322 1.58 11.24 -6.62
C GLY A 322 0.82 9.95 -6.38
N LEU A 323 1.15 9.29 -5.28
CA LEU A 323 0.44 8.12 -4.76
C LEU A 323 -0.52 8.55 -3.65
N LEU A 324 -1.63 7.84 -3.52
CA LEU A 324 -2.59 8.00 -2.42
C LEU A 324 -2.66 6.69 -1.64
N ARG A 325 -2.53 6.77 -0.32
CA ARG A 325 -2.72 5.65 0.60
C ARG A 325 -3.92 5.90 1.50
N VAL A 326 -4.74 4.88 1.66
CA VAL A 326 -5.89 4.90 2.57
C VAL A 326 -5.51 4.13 3.83
N HIS A 327 -5.44 4.80 4.97
CA HIS A 327 -5.09 4.18 6.26
C HIS A 327 -6.34 3.77 7.03
N THR A 328 -7.31 4.69 7.11
CA THR A 328 -8.62 4.43 7.71
C THR A 328 -9.70 5.15 6.92
N LEU A 329 -10.91 4.61 6.97
CA LEU A 329 -12.10 5.16 6.33
C LEU A 329 -13.21 5.33 7.36
N PRO A 330 -13.97 6.44 7.29
CA PRO A 330 -15.07 6.70 8.21
C PRO A 330 -16.07 5.54 8.20
N VAL A 331 -16.66 5.23 9.36
CA VAL A 331 -17.69 4.20 9.58
C VAL A 331 -17.20 2.75 9.38
N TYR A 332 -16.43 2.46 8.34
CA TYR A 332 -15.96 1.12 8.01
C TYR A 332 -15.09 0.51 9.12
N HIS A 333 -14.11 1.27 9.61
CA HIS A 333 -13.20 0.81 10.66
C HIS A 333 -13.88 0.75 12.03
N GLU A 334 -14.95 1.53 12.26
CA GLU A 334 -15.73 1.49 13.50
C GLU A 334 -16.55 0.20 13.64
N LYS A 335 -16.97 -0.40 12.52
CA LYS A 335 -17.71 -1.68 12.48
C LYS A 335 -16.80 -2.91 12.63
N GLY A 336 -15.56 -2.74 13.08
CA GLY A 336 -14.60 -3.82 13.34
C GLY A 336 -13.74 -4.23 12.14
N GLY A 337 -13.82 -3.52 11.00
CA GLY A 337 -12.86 -3.59 9.88
C GLY A 337 -12.63 -4.97 9.23
N GLY A 338 -13.30 -6.02 9.71
CA GLY A 338 -13.17 -7.42 9.32
C GLY A 338 -13.90 -7.72 8.01
N GLY A 339 -13.52 -7.02 6.95
CA GLY A 339 -14.06 -7.19 5.60
C GLY A 339 -13.08 -6.74 4.51
N ALA A 340 -11.83 -6.42 4.86
CA ALA A 340 -10.80 -5.96 3.93
C ALA A 340 -10.25 -7.08 3.01
N GLY A 341 -11.10 -8.06 2.68
CA GLY A 341 -10.92 -9.00 1.58
C GLY A 341 -11.46 -8.47 0.25
N ALA A 342 -12.06 -7.27 0.21
CA ALA A 342 -12.33 -6.57 -1.04
C ALA A 342 -11.08 -5.78 -1.47
N SER A 343 -10.46 -6.24 -2.55
CA SER A 343 -9.22 -5.79 -3.23
C SER A 343 -8.91 -4.28 -3.21
N SER A 344 -9.93 -3.41 -3.26
CA SER A 344 -9.78 -2.01 -3.64
C SER A 344 -9.04 -1.11 -2.64
N PHE A 345 -8.94 -1.47 -1.34
CA PHE A 345 -8.26 -0.61 -0.34
C PHE A 345 -6.76 -0.89 -0.19
N ARG A 346 -6.26 -1.99 -0.77
CA ARG A 346 -4.83 -2.35 -0.79
C ARG A 346 -4.14 -2.03 -2.11
N GLU A 347 -4.89 -1.67 -3.13
CA GLU A 347 -4.34 -1.22 -4.40
C GLU A 347 -3.63 0.12 -4.18
N THR A 348 -2.40 0.25 -4.69
CA THR A 348 -1.69 1.53 -4.71
C THR A 348 -2.49 2.49 -5.58
N LEU A 349 -3.12 3.50 -4.98
CA LEU A 349 -3.82 4.53 -5.73
C LEU A 349 -2.83 5.62 -6.14
N SER A 350 -3.13 6.30 -7.24
CA SER A 350 -2.45 7.51 -7.65
C SER A 350 -3.42 8.66 -7.80
N PHE A 351 -2.89 9.87 -7.64
CA PHE A 351 -3.61 11.08 -7.92
C PHE A 351 -2.93 11.85 -9.05
N SER A 352 -3.76 12.52 -9.84
CA SER A 352 -3.34 13.50 -10.84
C SER A 352 -4.24 14.72 -10.69
N LEU A 353 -3.67 15.89 -10.89
CA LEU A 353 -4.32 17.17 -10.82
C LEU A 353 -4.22 17.82 -12.19
N SER A 354 -5.37 18.04 -12.82
CA SER A 354 -5.48 18.80 -14.05
C SER A 354 -6.30 20.06 -13.80
N ALA A 355 -5.93 21.16 -14.46
CA ALA A 355 -6.64 22.42 -14.31
C ALA A 355 -8.11 22.33 -14.76
N SER A 356 -8.39 21.50 -15.78
CA SER A 356 -9.73 21.33 -16.37
C SER A 356 -10.51 20.14 -15.81
N ARG A 357 -9.85 19.03 -15.47
CA ARG A 357 -10.51 17.81 -14.93
C ARG A 357 -10.54 17.76 -13.40
N GLY A 358 -9.85 18.67 -12.73
CA GLY A 358 -9.68 18.68 -11.29
C GLY A 358 -8.74 17.58 -10.78
N LEU A 359 -8.85 17.23 -9.51
CA LEU A 359 -8.07 16.16 -8.90
C LEU A 359 -8.77 14.82 -9.12
N VAL A 360 -8.07 13.88 -9.77
CA VAL A 360 -8.57 12.54 -10.09
C VAL A 360 -7.71 11.51 -9.38
N ILE A 361 -8.37 10.64 -8.62
CA ILE A 361 -7.75 9.49 -7.95
C ILE A 361 -8.13 8.23 -8.73
N LYS A 362 -7.14 7.42 -9.09
CA LYS A 362 -7.30 6.18 -9.86
C LYS A 362 -6.31 5.13 -9.37
N PRO A 363 -6.51 3.83 -9.65
CA PRO A 363 -5.47 2.83 -9.43
C PRO A 363 -4.17 3.23 -10.13
N TYR A 364 -3.05 3.18 -9.40
CA TYR A 364 -1.75 3.51 -9.97
C TYR A 364 -1.39 2.46 -11.02
N SER A 365 -1.38 2.90 -12.28
CA SER A 365 -0.88 2.13 -13.40
C SER A 365 0.46 2.72 -13.81
N LEU A 366 1.47 1.87 -13.94
CA LEU A 366 2.74 2.29 -14.52
C LEU A 366 2.47 2.77 -15.96
N PRO A 367 3.09 3.87 -16.41
CA PRO A 367 3.00 4.27 -17.81
C PRO A 367 3.38 3.07 -18.69
N PRO A 368 2.69 2.84 -19.83
CA PRO A 368 3.18 1.92 -20.83
C PRO A 368 4.63 2.29 -21.13
N MET A 369 5.55 1.32 -21.10
CA MET A 369 6.84 1.55 -21.74
C MET A 369 6.50 1.85 -23.21
N GLU A 370 6.77 3.08 -23.66
CA GLU A 370 6.70 3.40 -25.08
C GLU A 370 7.46 2.27 -25.80
N GLY A 371 6.77 1.61 -26.73
CA GLY A 371 7.41 0.61 -27.56
C GLY A 371 8.62 1.24 -28.22
N GLU A 372 9.73 0.51 -28.29
CA GLU A 372 10.88 0.83 -29.11
C GLU A 372 10.40 1.10 -30.55
N GLY A 373 10.14 2.37 -30.85
CA GLY A 373 9.70 2.88 -32.13
C GLY A 373 10.61 4.04 -32.53
N ASP A 374 11.72 3.68 -33.19
CA ASP A 374 12.47 4.49 -34.15
C ASP A 374 12.89 5.94 -33.78
N GLY A 375 13.15 6.22 -32.51
CA GLY A 375 13.67 7.53 -32.04
C GLY A 375 15.11 7.54 -31.52
N GLU A 376 15.72 6.40 -31.20
CA GLU A 376 17.06 6.33 -30.62
C GLU A 376 18.16 6.20 -31.68
N LYS A 377 18.47 7.30 -32.38
CA LYS A 377 19.74 7.38 -33.14
C LYS A 377 20.72 8.45 -32.68
N ASN A 378 20.43 9.22 -31.63
CA ASN A 378 21.32 10.31 -31.23
C ASN A 378 21.79 10.35 -29.77
N GLU A 379 21.46 9.35 -28.93
CA GLU A 379 22.00 9.23 -27.56
C GLU A 379 22.76 7.91 -27.30
N LYS A 380 23.07 7.13 -28.35
CA LYS A 380 23.83 5.87 -28.25
C LYS A 380 25.36 6.03 -28.30
N SER A 381 25.91 7.24 -28.41
CA SER A 381 27.36 7.44 -28.47
C SER A 381 28.05 7.62 -27.11
N GLY A 382 27.30 7.85 -26.02
CA GLY A 382 27.87 8.13 -24.70
C GLY A 382 27.87 6.97 -23.69
N ALA A 383 27.04 5.93 -23.92
CA ALA A 383 26.82 4.84 -22.95
C ALA A 383 27.31 3.47 -23.44
N MET A 384 27.97 3.40 -24.60
CA MET A 384 28.42 2.15 -25.22
C MET A 384 29.93 1.91 -25.02
N ALA A 385 30.46 2.34 -23.86
CA ALA A 385 31.88 2.16 -23.49
C ALA A 385 32.09 1.40 -22.16
N ALA A 386 31.04 0.87 -21.52
CA ALA A 386 31.18 0.16 -20.23
C ALA A 386 30.32 -1.11 -20.10
N ALA A 387 30.00 -1.80 -21.20
CA ALA A 387 29.47 -3.16 -21.14
C ALA A 387 30.63 -4.16 -21.17
N ALA A 388 31.39 -4.23 -20.07
CA ALA A 388 32.01 -5.50 -19.71
C ALA A 388 30.89 -6.40 -19.21
N GLU A 389 30.78 -7.63 -19.72
CA GLU A 389 29.73 -8.59 -19.36
C GLU A 389 29.61 -8.71 -17.83
N ARG A 390 28.48 -8.27 -17.29
CA ARG A 390 28.21 -8.30 -15.85
C ARG A 390 27.92 -9.75 -15.44
N GLN A 391 28.88 -10.40 -14.78
CA GLN A 391 28.69 -11.72 -14.20
C GLN A 391 28.15 -11.66 -12.77
N VAL A 392 27.04 -12.35 -12.52
CA VAL A 392 26.40 -12.44 -11.20
C VAL A 392 27.03 -13.55 -10.37
N ARG A 393 27.51 -13.23 -9.17
CA ARG A 393 27.99 -14.24 -8.22
C ARG A 393 26.82 -14.87 -7.48
N ILE A 394 26.74 -16.20 -7.52
CA ILE A 394 25.78 -17.01 -6.76
C ILE A 394 26.55 -17.71 -5.63
N SER A 395 26.34 -17.29 -4.38
CA SER A 395 27.00 -17.91 -3.23
C SER A 395 26.27 -19.18 -2.82
N ARG A 396 26.95 -20.33 -2.91
CA ARG A 396 26.44 -21.61 -2.42
C ARG A 396 26.75 -21.72 -0.93
N VAL A 397 25.73 -21.75 -0.08
CA VAL A 397 25.86 -21.86 1.39
C VAL A 397 24.96 -22.99 1.88
N ALA A 398 25.55 -24.04 2.45
CA ALA A 398 24.82 -25.19 2.99
C ALA A 398 23.81 -25.80 1.99
N GLY A 399 24.17 -25.87 0.71
CA GLY A 399 23.30 -26.40 -0.36
C GLY A 399 22.25 -25.42 -0.90
N ARG A 400 22.20 -24.18 -0.39
CA ARG A 400 21.31 -23.11 -0.87
C ARG A 400 22.07 -22.14 -1.76
N TYR A 401 21.41 -21.61 -2.78
CA TYR A 401 21.99 -20.66 -3.73
C TYR A 401 21.51 -19.26 -3.40
N LEU A 402 22.41 -18.37 -2.99
CA LEU A 402 22.06 -17.05 -2.45
C LEU A 402 22.70 -15.93 -3.28
N VAL A 403 21.93 -14.87 -3.51
CA VAL A 403 22.42 -13.62 -4.08
C VAL A 403 22.15 -12.49 -3.09
N PHE A 404 23.20 -11.76 -2.71
CA PHE A 404 23.15 -10.74 -1.67
C PHE A 404 23.07 -9.30 -2.21
N ASP A 405 23.51 -9.07 -3.44
CA ASP A 405 23.58 -7.74 -4.06
C ASP A 405 22.25 -7.40 -4.75
N ILE A 406 21.69 -6.24 -4.40
CA ILE A 406 20.41 -5.77 -4.96
C ILE A 406 20.50 -5.53 -6.46
N ASP A 407 21.62 -5.04 -6.97
CA ASP A 407 21.78 -4.70 -8.37
C ASP A 407 21.83 -5.96 -9.23
N ASP A 408 22.45 -7.03 -8.71
CA ASP A 408 22.45 -8.34 -9.35
C ASP A 408 21.06 -8.97 -9.33
N VAL A 409 20.31 -8.84 -8.22
CA VAL A 409 18.92 -9.29 -8.14
C VAL A 409 18.01 -8.56 -9.14
N VAL A 410 18.19 -7.25 -9.27
CA VAL A 410 17.46 -6.45 -10.26
C VAL A 410 17.84 -6.86 -11.68
N TYR A 411 19.12 -7.14 -11.93
CA TYR A 411 19.64 -7.56 -13.23
C TYR A 411 19.06 -8.93 -13.65
N ILE A 412 19.16 -9.96 -12.82
CA ILE A 412 18.64 -11.31 -13.14
C ILE A 412 17.12 -11.31 -13.37
N ARG A 413 16.37 -10.47 -12.64
CA ARG A 413 14.92 -10.35 -12.81
C ARG A 413 14.53 -9.66 -14.10
N ARG A 414 15.21 -8.56 -14.44
CA ARG A 414 14.88 -7.75 -15.64
C ARG A 414 15.36 -8.39 -16.93
N HIS A 415 16.55 -8.98 -16.94
CA HIS A 415 17.18 -9.48 -18.16
C HIS A 415 17.01 -10.99 -18.35
N HIS A 416 16.79 -11.76 -17.28
CA HIS A 416 16.68 -13.22 -17.36
C HIS A 416 15.35 -13.78 -16.85
N GLY A 417 14.42 -12.93 -16.39
CA GLY A 417 13.08 -13.33 -15.98
C GLY A 417 13.03 -14.15 -14.69
N ILE A 418 14.09 -14.11 -13.89
CA ILE A 418 14.21 -14.92 -12.66
C ILE A 418 13.66 -14.15 -11.47
N CYS A 419 12.66 -14.71 -10.80
CA CYS A 419 11.97 -14.02 -9.70
C CYS A 419 12.72 -14.18 -8.37
N ALA A 420 13.26 -15.37 -8.10
CA ALA A 420 13.86 -15.76 -6.82
C ALA A 420 12.92 -15.55 -5.61
N VAL A 421 13.34 -15.97 -4.42
CA VAL A 421 12.58 -15.78 -3.17
C VAL A 421 13.41 -14.98 -2.18
N LEU A 422 12.87 -13.87 -1.65
CA LEU A 422 13.52 -13.14 -0.57
C LEU A 422 13.50 -13.99 0.72
N THR A 423 14.65 -14.18 1.36
CA THR A 423 14.77 -15.05 2.54
C THR A 423 15.40 -14.40 3.76
N GLY A 424 16.03 -13.23 3.60
CA GLY A 424 16.66 -12.53 4.71
C GLY A 424 15.66 -11.87 5.65
N THR A 425 16.00 -11.81 6.94
CA THR A 425 15.22 -11.05 7.93
C THR A 425 15.48 -9.55 7.79
N MET A 426 14.45 -8.73 7.96
CA MET A 426 14.62 -7.26 7.95
C MET A 426 15.48 -6.81 9.14
N PRO A 427 16.60 -6.08 8.92
CA PRO A 427 17.51 -5.67 9.99
C PRO A 427 16.84 -4.86 11.11
N GLN A 428 15.78 -4.12 10.78
CA GLN A 428 15.04 -3.28 11.75
C GLN A 428 14.08 -4.09 12.64
N ASN A 429 13.67 -5.30 12.22
CA ASN A 429 12.73 -6.15 12.94
C ASN A 429 13.08 -7.64 12.72
N PRO A 430 14.13 -8.16 13.40
CA PRO A 430 14.65 -9.51 13.15
C PRO A 430 13.72 -10.64 13.59
N THR A 431 12.71 -10.35 14.43
CA THR A 431 11.70 -11.32 14.88
C THR A 431 10.47 -11.37 13.97
N GLN A 432 10.45 -10.56 12.91
CA GLN A 432 9.36 -10.53 11.94
C GLN A 432 9.72 -11.40 10.74
N ASN A 433 8.83 -12.34 10.40
CA ASN A 433 9.01 -13.30 9.31
C ASN A 433 7.99 -13.09 8.17
N LEU A 434 7.28 -11.96 8.14
CA LEU A 434 6.23 -11.69 7.14
C LEU A 434 6.76 -10.88 5.95
N PHE A 435 7.80 -10.06 6.14
CA PHE A 435 8.48 -9.31 5.08
C PHE A 435 9.94 -9.71 5.09
N LEU A 436 10.32 -10.53 4.10
CA LEU A 436 11.68 -10.97 3.92
C LEU A 436 12.40 -10.02 2.96
N GLY A 437 13.68 -9.79 3.22
CA GLY A 437 14.59 -8.98 2.41
C GLY A 437 15.73 -9.82 1.85
N LEU A 438 16.84 -9.16 1.52
CA LEU A 438 18.05 -9.81 1.04
C LEU A 438 18.68 -10.69 2.13
N PRO A 439 19.27 -11.85 1.77
CA PRO A 439 19.49 -12.32 0.40
C PRO A 439 18.24 -12.88 -0.29
N VAL A 440 18.27 -12.92 -1.62
CA VAL A 440 17.36 -13.80 -2.36
C VAL A 440 17.96 -15.19 -2.44
N GLU A 441 17.11 -16.19 -2.31
CA GLU A 441 17.41 -17.58 -2.60
C GLU A 441 16.94 -17.92 -4.01
N LEU A 442 17.86 -18.46 -4.80
CA LEU A 442 17.60 -19.06 -6.10
C LEU A 442 17.29 -20.54 -5.92
N HIS A 443 16.31 -21.02 -6.68
CA HIS A 443 16.13 -22.44 -6.91
C HIS A 443 17.32 -23.03 -7.68
N ALA A 444 17.55 -24.34 -7.57
CA ALA A 444 18.68 -25.00 -8.23
C ALA A 444 18.61 -24.85 -9.76
N GLU A 445 17.40 -24.88 -10.32
CA GLU A 445 17.08 -24.70 -11.73
C GLU A 445 17.34 -23.26 -12.19
N GLU A 446 17.00 -22.27 -11.35
CA GLU A 446 17.28 -20.85 -11.60
C GLU A 446 18.80 -20.59 -11.62
N ALA A 447 19.53 -21.16 -10.65
CA ALA A 447 20.98 -21.05 -10.58
C ALA A 447 21.66 -21.75 -11.77
N LYS A 448 21.21 -22.96 -12.13
CA LYS A 448 21.70 -23.69 -13.31
C LYS A 448 21.48 -22.89 -14.60
N LEU A 449 20.29 -22.32 -14.79
CA LEU A 449 19.99 -21.51 -15.98
C LEU A 449 20.93 -20.29 -16.11
N LEU A 450 21.27 -19.62 -15.01
CA LEU A 450 22.20 -18.49 -15.02
C LEU A 450 23.62 -18.92 -15.39
N VAL A 451 24.05 -20.10 -14.95
CA VAL A 451 25.34 -20.70 -15.29
C VAL A 451 25.37 -21.13 -16.76
N ASP A 452 24.34 -21.83 -17.22
CA ASP A 452 24.23 -22.30 -18.62
C ASP A 452 24.21 -21.13 -19.62
N LYS A 453 23.66 -19.96 -19.22
CA LYS A 453 23.68 -18.73 -20.04
C LYS A 453 25.01 -17.96 -19.97
N GLY A 454 25.98 -18.38 -19.13
CA GLY A 454 27.23 -17.66 -18.89
C GLY A 454 27.08 -16.35 -18.11
N VAL A 455 25.90 -16.11 -17.53
CA VAL A 455 25.52 -14.86 -16.85
C VAL A 455 25.94 -14.85 -15.39
N GLY A 456 26.00 -16.01 -14.76
CA GLY A 456 26.40 -16.14 -13.38
C GLY A 456 27.32 -17.32 -13.15
N TYR A 457 28.05 -17.27 -12.03
CA TYR A 457 28.90 -18.36 -11.58
C TYR A 457 28.59 -18.71 -10.13
N ILE A 458 28.77 -19.98 -9.77
CA ILE A 458 28.56 -20.46 -8.41
C ILE A 458 29.89 -20.43 -7.67
N GLY A 459 29.96 -19.62 -6.61
CA GLY A 459 31.08 -19.63 -5.66
C GLY A 459 30.70 -20.41 -4.40
N ASP A 460 31.51 -21.40 -4.00
CA ASP A 460 31.33 -22.09 -2.72
C ASP A 460 31.93 -21.22 -1.62
N GLU A 461 31.06 -20.51 -0.90
CA GLU A 461 31.48 -19.52 0.09
C GLU A 461 32.33 -20.15 1.20
N LEU A 462 32.07 -21.40 1.59
CA LEU A 462 32.83 -22.05 2.66
C LEU A 462 34.26 -22.37 2.20
N THR A 463 34.38 -22.97 1.03
CA THR A 463 35.68 -23.39 0.47
C THR A 463 36.50 -22.20 0.01
N ASP A 464 35.87 -21.21 -0.60
CA ASP A 464 36.49 -19.95 -1.01
C ASP A 464 36.97 -19.16 0.21
N HIS A 465 36.15 -19.08 1.26
CA HIS A 465 36.54 -18.40 2.49
C HIS A 465 37.70 -19.09 3.22
N LEU A 466 37.66 -20.43 3.32
CA LEU A 466 38.72 -21.20 3.99
C LEU A 466 40.03 -21.20 3.21
N SER A 467 39.99 -21.31 1.89
CA SER A 467 41.17 -21.25 1.02
C SER A 467 41.83 -19.87 1.10
N GLN A 468 41.05 -18.79 1.01
CA GLN A 468 41.55 -17.42 1.16
C GLN A 468 42.13 -17.17 2.55
N LEU A 469 41.46 -17.61 3.63
CA LEU A 469 41.99 -17.44 4.99
C LEU A 469 43.33 -18.17 5.21
N SER A 470 43.55 -19.26 4.47
CA SER A 470 44.73 -20.11 4.55
C SER A 470 45.88 -19.61 3.68
N SER A 471 45.61 -18.92 2.57
CA SER A 471 46.61 -18.40 1.64
C SER A 471 47.14 -16.99 1.98
N MET A 472 46.64 -16.37 3.05
CA MET A 472 46.94 -14.97 3.39
C MET A 472 48.22 -14.80 4.22
N ASP A 473 48.97 -13.73 3.90
CA ASP A 473 50.01 -13.17 4.76
C ASP A 473 49.46 -12.79 6.14
N GLU A 474 50.27 -13.00 7.18
CA GLU A 474 49.87 -12.81 8.58
C GLU A 474 49.44 -11.37 8.89
N SER A 475 50.01 -10.38 8.19
CA SER A 475 49.66 -8.96 8.29
C SER A 475 48.25 -8.66 7.78
N THR A 476 47.90 -9.17 6.60
CA THR A 476 46.58 -8.97 5.96
C THR A 476 45.49 -9.70 6.74
N ARG A 477 45.78 -10.91 7.24
CA ARG A 477 44.89 -11.66 8.14
C ARG A 477 44.61 -10.89 9.43
N LYS A 478 45.64 -10.26 10.02
CA LYS A 478 45.49 -9.44 11.22
C LYS A 478 44.66 -8.18 10.98
N ALA A 479 44.85 -7.50 9.85
CA ALA A 479 44.06 -6.34 9.45
C ALA A 479 42.57 -6.72 9.25
N TYR A 480 42.31 -7.85 8.60
CA TYR A 480 40.95 -8.38 8.41
C TYR A 480 40.26 -8.70 9.76
N LEU A 481 40.95 -9.40 10.66
CA LEU A 481 40.42 -9.68 11.99
C LEU A 481 40.18 -8.41 12.81
N GLN A 482 41.02 -7.38 12.65
CA GLN A 482 40.80 -6.07 13.26
C GLN A 482 39.57 -5.36 12.68
N HIS A 483 39.37 -5.42 11.36
CA HIS A 483 38.19 -4.89 10.69
C HIS A 483 36.90 -5.56 11.18
N LEU A 484 36.87 -6.89 11.24
CA LEU A 484 35.73 -7.65 11.80
C LEU A 484 35.48 -7.31 13.28
N ARG A 485 36.54 -7.18 14.09
CA ARG A 485 36.42 -6.75 15.50
C ARG A 485 35.87 -5.34 15.63
N GLN A 486 36.22 -4.43 14.71
CA GLN A 486 35.68 -3.07 14.69
C GLN A 486 34.19 -3.07 14.33
N GLN A 487 33.80 -3.80 13.27
CA GLN A 487 32.39 -3.95 12.91
C GLN A 487 31.58 -4.58 14.05
N ARG A 488 32.15 -5.58 14.73
CA ARG A 488 31.53 -6.21 15.91
C ARG A 488 31.30 -5.22 17.03
N ARG A 489 32.31 -4.39 17.36
CA ARG A 489 32.17 -3.35 18.37
C ARG A 489 31.11 -2.32 18.01
N ASN A 490 31.08 -1.88 16.75
CA ASN A 490 30.07 -0.92 16.27
C ASN A 490 28.65 -1.51 16.39
N ALA A 491 28.45 -2.76 15.95
CA ALA A 491 27.17 -3.44 16.08
C ALA A 491 26.75 -3.61 17.56
N GLN A 492 27.70 -3.98 18.43
CA GLN A 492 27.46 -4.09 19.87
C GLN A 492 27.00 -2.76 20.48
N GLN A 493 27.67 -1.65 20.16
CA GLN A 493 27.27 -0.32 20.65
C GLN A 493 25.84 0.02 20.22
N VAL A 494 25.48 -0.24 18.97
CA VAL A 494 24.12 0.00 18.47
C VAL A 494 23.09 -0.86 19.21
N PHE A 495 23.38 -2.14 19.45
CA PHE A 495 22.49 -3.03 20.21
C PHE A 495 22.38 -2.65 21.69
N GLU A 496 23.50 -2.29 22.33
CA GLU A 496 23.55 -1.83 23.72
C GLU A 496 22.77 -0.52 23.90
N GLU A 497 22.94 0.44 22.99
CA GLU A 497 22.16 1.67 22.97
C GLU A 497 20.67 1.41 22.80
N ALA A 498 20.28 0.53 21.88
CA ALA A 498 18.88 0.15 21.68
C ALA A 498 18.30 -0.53 22.94
N ARG A 499 19.06 -1.44 23.57
CA ARG A 499 18.66 -2.13 24.79
C ARG A 499 18.58 -1.17 25.99
N ALA A 500 19.51 -0.23 26.11
CA ALA A 500 19.51 0.81 27.14
C ALA A 500 18.30 1.74 26.97
N LYS A 501 17.94 2.12 25.74
CA LYS A 501 16.72 2.90 25.46
C LYS A 501 15.45 2.16 25.86
N VAL A 502 15.37 0.86 25.60
CA VAL A 502 14.23 0.02 26.01
C VAL A 502 14.18 -0.14 27.54
N GLN A 503 15.32 -0.40 28.20
CA GLN A 503 15.38 -0.52 29.65
C GLN A 503 15.05 0.80 30.37
N ALA A 504 15.54 1.94 29.87
CA ALA A 504 15.18 3.26 30.39
C ALA A 504 13.67 3.51 30.29
N LYS A 505 13.04 3.08 29.19
CA LYS A 505 11.58 3.16 29.00
C LYS A 505 10.81 2.27 29.98
N HIS A 506 11.32 1.07 30.29
CA HIS A 506 10.72 0.17 31.29
C HIS A 506 10.93 0.66 32.73
N GLN A 507 12.09 1.21 33.06
CA GLN A 507 12.37 1.81 34.37
C GLN A 507 11.55 3.08 34.62
N GLY A 508 11.36 3.92 33.59
CA GLY A 508 10.46 5.08 33.66
C GLY A 508 9.02 4.67 33.97
N LYS A 509 8.53 3.60 33.33
CA LYS A 509 7.21 3.02 33.63
C LYS A 509 7.11 2.44 35.05
N ARG A 510 8.15 1.75 35.56
CA ARG A 510 8.18 1.23 36.95
C ARG A 510 8.24 2.36 37.98
N LYS A 511 9.04 3.41 37.75
CA LYS A 511 9.09 4.59 38.65
C LYS A 511 7.75 5.34 38.68
N ALA A 512 7.06 5.45 37.54
CA ALA A 512 5.72 6.04 37.47
C ALA A 512 4.65 5.19 38.18
N ALA A 513 4.79 3.87 38.20
CA ALA A 513 3.90 2.97 38.95
C ALA A 513 4.14 3.05 40.47
N ILE A 514 5.40 3.14 40.91
CA ILE A 514 5.76 3.27 42.33
C ILE A 514 5.36 4.65 42.87
N ALA A 515 5.46 5.72 42.07
CA ALA A 515 5.01 7.06 42.47
C ALA A 515 3.48 7.15 42.65
N LYS A 516 2.69 6.24 42.05
CA LYS A 516 1.24 6.13 42.26
C LYS A 516 0.85 5.30 43.49
N ALA A 517 1.80 4.62 44.14
CA ALA A 517 1.57 3.81 45.32
C ALA A 517 2.38 4.36 46.50
N LYS A 518 1.86 5.39 47.18
CA LYS A 518 2.32 5.76 48.53
C LYS A 518 1.11 5.77 49.48
N PRO A 519 1.16 5.12 50.66
CA PRO A 519 -0.04 4.93 51.49
C PRO A 519 -0.25 6.06 52.51
N ALA A 520 -1.52 6.23 52.90
CA ALA A 520 -1.97 7.04 54.02
C ALA A 520 -1.56 6.45 55.38
N ALA A 521 -1.49 7.32 56.39
CA ALA A 521 -1.03 7.09 57.76
C ALA A 521 -1.93 6.11 58.57
N PRO A 522 -1.43 5.59 59.72
CA PRO A 522 -1.96 4.38 60.35
C PRO A 522 -3.07 4.68 61.37
N THR A 523 -3.99 3.73 61.55
CA THR A 523 -4.82 3.63 62.77
C THR A 523 -4.98 2.17 63.17
N SER A 524 -5.03 2.00 64.48
CA SER A 524 -4.73 0.81 65.28
C SER A 524 -5.81 -0.27 65.33
N SER A 525 -5.32 -1.47 65.64
CA SER A 525 -5.82 -2.47 66.59
C SER A 525 -6.22 -3.83 66.01
N SER A 526 -5.86 -4.82 66.82
CA SER A 526 -5.62 -6.25 66.63
C SER A 526 -6.89 -7.10 66.56
N GLU A 527 -6.85 -8.23 65.85
CA GLU A 527 -6.71 -9.59 66.43
C GLU A 527 -6.92 -10.68 65.36
N ALA A 528 -6.46 -11.88 65.70
CA ALA A 528 -6.13 -13.02 64.87
C ALA A 528 -7.33 -13.80 64.28
N SER A 529 -7.11 -14.52 63.16
CA SER A 529 -7.18 -16.00 63.08
C SER A 529 -7.20 -16.56 61.65
N ALA A 530 -6.25 -17.46 61.39
CA ALA A 530 -6.41 -18.80 60.80
C ALA A 530 -7.02 -19.02 59.38
N VAL A 531 -6.15 -19.60 58.53
CA VAL A 531 -6.34 -20.61 57.44
C VAL A 531 -7.42 -20.40 56.37
N THR A 532 -6.99 -20.35 55.10
CA THR A 532 -7.34 -21.36 54.07
C THR A 532 -6.56 -21.12 52.77
N GLU A 533 -5.99 -22.21 52.25
CA GLU A 533 -5.43 -22.33 50.90
C GLU A 533 -6.53 -22.22 49.84
N SER A 534 -6.27 -21.52 48.74
CA SER A 534 -6.58 -22.00 47.38
C SER A 534 -6.11 -21.02 46.30
N ASP A 535 -5.18 -21.52 45.51
CA ASP A 535 -5.05 -21.36 44.06
C ASP A 535 -5.10 -19.96 43.43
N SER A 536 -3.92 -19.49 42.98
CA SER A 536 -3.82 -18.54 41.88
C SER A 536 -2.63 -18.89 40.99
N LEU A 537 -2.91 -19.80 40.05
CA LEU A 537 -2.10 -20.34 38.96
C LEU A 537 -1.48 -19.32 37.97
N PHE A 538 -1.49 -18.01 38.25
CA PHE A 538 -1.01 -16.96 37.33
C PHE A 538 -0.21 -15.81 38.00
N ALA A 539 0.52 -16.07 39.07
CA ALA A 539 1.49 -15.10 39.60
C ALA A 539 2.86 -15.22 38.90
N PRO A 540 3.49 -14.13 38.41
CA PRO A 540 4.86 -14.18 37.91
C PRO A 540 5.85 -14.47 39.06
N PRO A 541 6.94 -15.23 38.83
CA PRO A 541 7.87 -15.56 39.90
C PRO A 541 8.60 -14.31 40.41
N SER A 542 8.60 -14.11 41.72
CA SER A 542 9.47 -13.13 42.40
C SER A 542 10.94 -13.55 42.25
N PRO A 543 11.87 -12.62 41.97
CA PRO A 543 13.27 -12.98 41.77
C PRO A 543 13.92 -13.27 43.12
N SER A 544 14.20 -14.55 43.38
CA SER A 544 15.22 -14.95 44.33
C SER A 544 16.58 -14.78 43.67
N ASP A 545 17.45 -13.95 44.27
CA ASP A 545 18.86 -13.82 43.92
C ASP A 545 19.53 -15.20 43.95
N LYS A 546 19.80 -15.74 42.77
CA LYS A 546 20.77 -16.81 42.57
C LYS A 546 21.69 -16.37 41.45
N GLU A 547 22.89 -15.93 41.84
CA GLU A 547 24.02 -15.72 40.94
C GLU A 547 24.22 -16.98 40.09
N LYS A 548 23.99 -16.85 38.78
CA LYS A 548 24.45 -17.84 37.80
C LYS A 548 25.87 -17.46 37.34
N PRO A 549 26.77 -18.44 37.16
CA PRO A 549 28.13 -18.18 36.72
C PRO A 549 28.13 -17.46 35.37
N THR A 550 29.02 -16.48 35.25
CA THR A 550 29.34 -15.73 34.04
C THR A 550 29.82 -16.67 32.93
N GLN A 551 28.89 -17.12 32.08
CA GLN A 551 29.27 -17.52 30.72
C GLN A 551 29.69 -16.25 29.97
N PRO A 552 30.80 -16.28 29.20
CA PRO A 552 31.15 -15.16 28.35
C PRO A 552 29.94 -14.86 27.44
N PRO A 553 29.61 -13.58 27.20
CA PRO A 553 28.48 -13.24 26.36
C PRO A 553 28.67 -13.92 25.01
N ASN A 554 27.76 -14.81 24.63
CA ASN A 554 27.66 -15.34 23.28
C ASN A 554 27.43 -14.14 22.37
N LEU A 555 28.54 -13.62 21.85
CA LEU A 555 28.55 -12.46 20.98
C LEU A 555 27.82 -12.82 19.68
N PRO A 556 27.00 -11.93 19.10
CA PRO A 556 26.44 -12.16 17.78
C PRO A 556 27.60 -12.35 16.78
N SER A 557 27.51 -13.40 15.96
CA SER A 557 28.33 -13.58 14.78
C SER A 557 27.88 -12.55 13.74
N ILE A 558 28.81 -11.77 13.20
CA ILE A 558 28.54 -10.93 12.03
C ILE A 558 28.79 -11.80 10.81
N THR A 559 27.74 -12.04 10.03
CA THR A 559 27.87 -12.59 8.69
C THR A 559 27.88 -11.41 7.72
N PRO A 560 28.97 -11.16 6.99
CA PRO A 560 29.00 -10.11 5.98
C PRO A 560 27.93 -10.39 4.91
N THR A 561 27.10 -9.40 4.59
CA THR A 561 25.96 -9.52 3.68
C THR A 561 26.31 -9.09 2.26
N THR A 562 27.53 -9.34 1.80
CA THR A 562 28.02 -8.85 0.50
C THR A 562 28.31 -9.99 -0.44
N SER A 563 27.86 -9.89 -1.69
CA SER A 563 28.24 -10.80 -2.79
C SER A 563 29.69 -10.61 -3.23
N TYR A 564 30.39 -9.58 -2.77
CA TYR A 564 31.78 -9.37 -3.17
C TYR A 564 32.71 -10.31 -2.41
N PRO A 565 33.78 -10.79 -3.05
CA PRO A 565 34.86 -11.41 -2.31
C PRO A 565 35.31 -10.44 -1.21
N LEU A 566 35.52 -10.95 -0.01
CA LEU A 566 35.93 -10.17 1.17
C LEU A 566 37.23 -9.38 0.93
N PHE A 567 37.93 -9.69 -0.16
CA PHE A 567 39.13 -9.03 -0.65
C PHE A 567 38.99 -8.69 -2.15
N PRO A 568 39.42 -7.50 -2.58
CA PRO A 568 39.53 -7.18 -4.01
C PRO A 568 40.66 -8.04 -4.61
N THR A 569 40.27 -9.14 -5.25
CA THR A 569 41.20 -9.98 -6.01
C THR A 569 40.98 -9.65 -7.49
N PRO A 570 42.03 -9.41 -8.29
CA PRO A 570 41.86 -9.31 -9.73
C PRO A 570 41.25 -10.63 -10.26
N PRO A 571 40.44 -10.58 -11.32
CA PRO A 571 39.84 -11.77 -11.90
C PRO A 571 40.95 -12.64 -12.50
N SER A 572 41.42 -13.63 -11.74
CA SER A 572 42.15 -14.74 -12.35
C SER A 572 41.13 -15.62 -13.08
N PRO A 573 41.41 -16.07 -14.32
CA PRO A 573 40.48 -16.84 -15.16
C PRO A 573 40.29 -18.29 -14.68
N VAL A 574 40.57 -18.57 -13.40
CA VAL A 574 40.52 -19.91 -12.80
C VAL A 574 39.71 -19.81 -11.50
N THR A 575 38.48 -19.32 -11.59
CA THR A 575 37.48 -19.58 -10.54
C THR A 575 36.92 -20.95 -10.82
N THR A 576 37.34 -21.92 -10.01
CA THR A 576 36.88 -23.30 -9.97
C THR A 576 35.36 -23.34 -10.12
N THR A 577 34.90 -23.59 -11.34
CA THR A 577 33.49 -23.76 -11.67
C THR A 577 33.08 -25.07 -11.02
N MET A 578 32.55 -25.03 -9.79
CA MET A 578 31.97 -26.22 -9.19
C MET A 578 30.87 -26.74 -10.11
N GLU A 579 30.81 -28.07 -10.22
CA GLU A 579 29.85 -28.79 -11.04
C GLU A 579 28.45 -28.21 -10.93
N ILE A 580 27.93 -27.89 -12.10
CA ILE A 580 26.55 -27.51 -12.39
C ILE A 580 25.63 -28.43 -11.56
N PRO A 581 24.59 -27.89 -10.89
CA PRO A 581 23.66 -28.72 -10.12
C PRO A 581 23.22 -29.93 -10.97
N PRO A 582 23.15 -31.16 -10.39
CA PRO A 582 22.55 -32.28 -11.10
C PRO A 582 21.19 -31.80 -11.60
N SER A 583 20.94 -31.96 -12.91
CA SER A 583 19.70 -31.50 -13.52
C SER A 583 18.55 -32.15 -12.78
N SER A 584 17.86 -31.38 -11.94
CA SER A 584 16.57 -31.78 -11.40
C SER A 584 15.69 -32.16 -12.59
N SER A 585 14.83 -33.17 -12.43
CA SER A 585 13.84 -33.54 -13.44
C SER A 585 12.95 -32.37 -13.87
N SER A 586 12.88 -31.33 -13.04
CA SER A 586 12.19 -30.07 -13.27
C SER A 586 12.94 -29.04 -14.12
N TYR A 587 14.27 -29.18 -14.29
CA TYR A 587 15.08 -28.20 -15.04
C TYR A 587 14.66 -28.03 -16.50
N PRO A 588 14.38 -29.08 -17.29
CA PRO A 588 14.01 -28.93 -18.69
C PRO A 588 12.71 -28.13 -18.87
N LEU A 589 11.70 -28.41 -18.04
CA LEU A 589 10.43 -27.67 -18.05
C LEU A 589 10.65 -26.20 -17.66
N TYR A 590 11.46 -25.95 -16.62
CA TYR A 590 11.81 -24.58 -16.22
C TYR A 590 12.54 -23.81 -17.33
N LYS A 591 13.57 -24.43 -17.95
CA LYS A 591 14.32 -23.84 -19.09
C LYS A 591 13.39 -23.53 -20.26
N TYR A 592 12.48 -24.46 -20.60
CA TYR A 592 11.48 -24.28 -21.65
C TYR A 592 10.50 -23.13 -21.37
N LEU A 593 10.00 -23.01 -20.14
CA LEU A 593 9.12 -21.91 -19.76
C LEU A 593 9.86 -20.56 -19.81
N ASN A 594 11.09 -20.50 -19.30
CA ASN A 594 11.90 -19.29 -19.32
C ASN A 594 12.29 -18.87 -20.74
N SER A 595 12.65 -19.81 -21.63
CA SER A 595 13.00 -19.50 -23.02
C SER A 595 11.82 -18.93 -23.82
N ARG A 596 10.59 -19.25 -23.41
CA ARG A 596 9.35 -18.68 -23.97
C ARG A 596 8.89 -17.38 -23.28
N GLY A 597 9.70 -16.82 -22.38
CA GLY A 597 9.43 -15.55 -21.70
C GLY A 597 8.46 -15.65 -20.53
N TYR A 598 8.12 -16.85 -20.07
CA TYR A 598 7.32 -17.01 -18.86
C TYR A 598 8.17 -16.75 -17.61
N TYR A 599 7.53 -16.13 -16.62
CA TYR A 599 8.08 -15.98 -15.27
C TYR A 599 7.49 -17.07 -14.39
N THR A 600 8.28 -17.57 -13.45
CA THR A 600 7.86 -18.64 -12.53
C THR A 600 8.14 -18.24 -11.09
N THR A 601 7.25 -18.64 -10.19
CA THR A 601 7.46 -18.58 -8.73
C THR A 601 7.09 -19.93 -8.10
N PRO A 602 7.47 -20.21 -6.84
CA PRO A 602 7.14 -21.47 -6.19
C PRO A 602 5.63 -21.75 -6.17
N GLY A 603 5.22 -22.91 -6.66
CA GLY A 603 3.82 -23.32 -6.79
C GLY A 603 3.24 -23.99 -5.54
N LEU A 604 4.05 -24.31 -4.53
CA LEU A 604 3.69 -25.17 -3.40
C LEU A 604 2.38 -24.76 -2.71
N ARG A 605 2.12 -23.46 -2.59
CA ARG A 605 0.88 -22.92 -1.99
C ARG A 605 -0.40 -23.38 -2.71
N PHE A 606 -0.30 -23.68 -4.00
CA PHE A 606 -1.40 -24.07 -4.87
C PHE A 606 -1.32 -25.54 -5.29
N GLY A 607 -0.38 -26.31 -4.74
CA GLY A 607 -0.21 -27.74 -5.02
C GLY A 607 0.41 -28.06 -6.37
N GLY A 608 1.32 -27.21 -6.86
CA GLY A 608 2.19 -27.54 -8.01
C GLY A 608 3.63 -27.11 -7.78
N ASP A 609 4.54 -27.45 -8.69
CA ASP A 609 5.96 -27.09 -8.57
C ASP A 609 6.16 -25.59 -8.80
N TYR A 610 5.51 -25.07 -9.84
CA TYR A 610 5.59 -23.66 -10.23
C TYR A 610 4.22 -23.01 -10.41
N SER A 611 4.11 -21.74 -10.03
CA SER A 611 3.12 -20.84 -10.58
C SER A 611 3.73 -20.12 -11.77
N VAL A 612 3.11 -20.23 -12.95
CA VAL A 612 3.65 -19.73 -14.22
C VAL A 612 2.87 -18.51 -14.67
N TYR A 613 3.59 -17.44 -14.98
CA TYR A 613 3.07 -16.12 -15.32
C TYR A 613 3.51 -15.76 -16.73
N PRO A 614 2.63 -15.16 -17.56
CA PRO A 614 2.99 -14.71 -18.91
C PRO A 614 3.95 -13.51 -18.93
N GLY A 615 4.28 -12.95 -17.77
CA GLY A 615 5.22 -11.85 -17.58
C GLY A 615 5.49 -11.64 -16.08
N ASP A 616 6.14 -10.54 -15.70
CA ASP A 616 6.54 -10.30 -14.30
C ASP A 616 5.35 -10.48 -13.32
N PRO A 617 5.50 -11.27 -12.23
CA PRO A 617 4.44 -11.53 -11.25
C PRO A 617 3.86 -10.29 -10.55
N PHE A 618 4.53 -9.13 -10.61
CA PHE A 618 3.96 -7.86 -10.14
C PHE A 618 2.94 -7.26 -11.11
N ARG A 619 2.96 -7.67 -12.38
CA ARG A 619 2.07 -7.17 -13.45
C ARG A 619 1.02 -8.19 -13.87
N TYR A 620 1.36 -9.47 -13.81
CA TYR A 620 0.51 -10.55 -14.30
C TYR A 620 0.07 -11.48 -13.16
N HIS A 621 -1.11 -12.07 -13.32
CA HIS A 621 -1.51 -13.23 -12.52
C HIS A 621 -0.96 -14.50 -13.15
N ALA A 622 -0.69 -15.53 -12.34
CA ALA A 622 -0.28 -16.82 -12.87
C ALA A 622 -1.43 -17.43 -13.68
N HIS A 623 -1.13 -17.87 -14.89
CA HIS A 623 -2.08 -18.55 -15.78
C HIS A 623 -2.06 -20.06 -15.56
N TYR A 624 -0.90 -20.61 -15.20
CA TYR A 624 -0.73 -22.05 -15.04
C TYR A 624 -0.18 -22.39 -13.65
N LEU A 625 -0.57 -23.57 -13.17
CA LEU A 625 0.20 -24.34 -12.19
C LEU A 625 0.95 -25.40 -12.99
N ALA A 626 2.27 -25.44 -12.87
CA ALA A 626 3.11 -26.33 -13.65
C ALA A 626 3.82 -27.38 -12.79
N ASN A 627 3.80 -28.63 -13.24
CA ASN A 627 4.57 -29.72 -12.66
C ASN A 627 5.46 -30.39 -13.72
N SER A 628 6.63 -30.85 -13.32
CA SER A 628 7.50 -31.65 -14.19
C SER A 628 7.32 -33.14 -13.94
N TYR A 629 7.32 -33.93 -15.01
CA TYR A 629 7.34 -35.40 -14.95
C TYR A 629 8.50 -35.93 -15.79
N GLY A 630 8.96 -37.14 -15.49
CA GLY A 630 9.83 -37.91 -16.36
C GLY A 630 9.11 -38.33 -17.65
N TRP A 631 9.87 -38.57 -18.72
CA TRP A 631 9.31 -38.90 -20.03
C TRP A 631 8.42 -40.14 -20.02
N ASP A 632 8.92 -41.22 -19.42
CA ASP A 632 8.22 -42.50 -19.27
C ASP A 632 7.59 -42.64 -17.87
N GLU A 633 7.44 -41.53 -17.13
CA GLU A 633 6.83 -41.55 -15.80
C GLU A 633 5.30 -41.70 -15.92
N GLU A 634 4.76 -42.72 -15.28
CA GLU A 634 3.30 -42.90 -15.20
C GLU A 634 2.68 -41.80 -14.32
N VAL A 635 1.88 -40.93 -14.94
CA VAL A 635 1.15 -39.90 -14.20
C VAL A 635 -0.09 -40.50 -13.55
N ALA A 636 -0.11 -40.57 -12.22
CA ALA A 636 -1.26 -41.09 -11.49
C ALA A 636 -2.53 -40.27 -11.79
N MET A 637 -3.64 -40.95 -12.10
CA MET A 637 -4.93 -40.29 -12.38
C MET A 637 -5.40 -39.40 -11.23
N LEU A 638 -5.07 -39.77 -9.98
CA LEU A 638 -5.40 -38.95 -8.82
C LEU A 638 -4.63 -37.63 -8.82
N ASP A 639 -3.38 -37.60 -9.29
CA ASP A 639 -2.55 -36.39 -9.35
C ASP A 639 -3.05 -35.44 -10.44
N LEU A 640 -3.50 -35.97 -11.59
CA LEU A 640 -4.18 -35.18 -12.61
C LEU A 640 -5.48 -34.57 -12.10
N VAL A 641 -6.32 -35.37 -11.42
CA VAL A 641 -7.60 -34.92 -10.87
C VAL A 641 -7.40 -33.87 -9.77
N THR A 642 -6.47 -34.10 -8.85
CA THR A 642 -6.17 -33.19 -7.75
C THR A 642 -5.54 -31.89 -8.24
N SER A 643 -4.50 -31.96 -9.06
CA SER A 643 -3.81 -30.78 -9.61
C SER A 643 -4.72 -29.98 -10.53
N GLY A 644 -5.49 -30.65 -11.39
CA GLY A 644 -6.52 -30.01 -12.22
C GLY A 644 -7.60 -29.31 -11.38
N ARG A 645 -8.07 -29.95 -10.30
CA ARG A 645 -9.04 -29.34 -9.38
C ARG A 645 -8.48 -28.15 -8.63
N LEU A 646 -7.24 -28.24 -8.12
CA LEU A 646 -6.56 -27.16 -7.42
C LEU A 646 -6.33 -25.96 -8.33
N GLY A 647 -5.86 -26.19 -9.56
CA GLY A 647 -5.71 -25.15 -10.58
C GLY A 647 -7.03 -24.48 -10.93
N THR A 648 -8.07 -25.27 -11.24
CA THR A 648 -9.38 -24.72 -11.64
C THR A 648 -10.03 -23.90 -10.51
N ALA A 649 -9.87 -24.31 -9.24
CA ALA A 649 -10.37 -23.57 -8.09
C ALA A 649 -9.79 -22.14 -7.99
N VAL A 650 -8.56 -21.94 -8.49
CA VAL A 650 -7.90 -20.63 -8.56
C VAL A 650 -7.86 -20.04 -9.98
N LYS A 651 -8.67 -20.57 -10.91
CA LYS A 651 -8.75 -20.15 -12.32
C LYS A 651 -7.42 -20.22 -13.06
N LYS A 652 -6.65 -21.28 -12.82
CA LYS A 652 -5.39 -21.59 -13.51
C LYS A 652 -5.50 -22.92 -14.25
N GLY A 653 -4.92 -22.99 -15.45
CA GLY A 653 -4.75 -24.27 -16.15
C GLY A 653 -3.70 -25.11 -15.44
N PHE A 654 -3.89 -26.43 -15.41
CA PHE A 654 -2.84 -27.34 -14.94
C PHE A 654 -1.94 -27.71 -16.13
N LEU A 655 -0.71 -27.21 -16.10
CA LEU A 655 0.32 -27.47 -17.09
C LEU A 655 1.26 -28.55 -16.56
N PHE A 656 1.70 -29.45 -17.43
CA PHE A 656 2.78 -30.36 -17.09
C PHE A 656 3.59 -30.70 -18.32
N GLY A 657 4.84 -31.11 -18.13
CA GLY A 657 5.71 -31.44 -19.25
C GLY A 657 6.90 -32.30 -18.86
N ALA A 658 7.51 -32.87 -19.89
CA ALA A 658 8.66 -33.75 -19.81
C ALA A 658 9.58 -33.50 -21.02
N GLU A 659 10.88 -33.74 -20.83
CA GLU A 659 11.87 -33.70 -21.90
C GLU A 659 11.90 -35.04 -22.63
N GLN A 660 11.87 -34.99 -23.96
CA GLN A 660 12.03 -36.19 -24.78
C GLN A 660 13.48 -36.69 -24.70
N PRO A 661 13.71 -37.97 -24.35
CA PRO A 661 15.04 -38.53 -24.39
C PRO A 661 15.58 -38.50 -25.82
N PRO A 662 16.89 -38.23 -26.02
CA PRO A 662 17.49 -38.23 -27.33
C PRO A 662 17.30 -39.61 -28.01
N PRO A 663 17.13 -39.65 -29.34
CA PRO A 663 17.05 -40.92 -30.05
C PRO A 663 18.31 -41.75 -29.78
N PRO A 664 18.21 -43.09 -29.65
CA PRO A 664 19.39 -43.93 -29.47
C PRO A 664 20.30 -43.78 -30.70
N SER A 665 21.49 -43.22 -30.49
CA SER A 665 22.49 -43.02 -31.54
C SER A 665 22.81 -44.36 -32.22
N PRO A 666 22.81 -44.46 -33.57
CA PRO A 666 23.38 -45.61 -34.24
C PRO A 666 24.88 -45.68 -33.93
N VAL A 667 25.37 -46.87 -33.58
CA VAL A 667 26.79 -47.16 -33.37
C VAL A 667 27.55 -46.83 -34.65
N VAL A 668 28.32 -45.73 -34.67
CA VAL A 668 29.35 -45.47 -35.67
C VAL A 668 30.43 -44.53 -35.12
N ASP A 669 31.65 -44.81 -35.59
CA ASP A 669 32.97 -44.46 -35.05
C ASP A 669 33.28 -43.00 -34.75
N ALA A 670 34.26 -42.86 -33.85
CA ALA A 670 34.85 -41.63 -33.34
C ALA A 670 35.25 -40.61 -34.42
N GLY A 671 34.81 -39.37 -34.21
CA GLY A 671 35.39 -38.18 -34.80
C GLY A 671 34.36 -37.28 -35.46
N GLU A 672 33.73 -36.41 -34.68
CA GLU A 672 33.43 -34.99 -35.00
C GLU A 672 32.49 -34.42 -33.92
N GLY A 673 32.68 -33.15 -33.58
CA GLY A 673 32.31 -32.53 -32.30
C GLY A 673 30.86 -32.69 -31.86
N GLU A 674 30.69 -33.04 -30.58
CA GLU A 674 29.42 -33.08 -29.85
C GLU A 674 28.81 -31.67 -29.78
N GLY A 675 27.92 -31.35 -30.72
CA GLY A 675 26.92 -30.31 -30.51
C GLY A 675 25.80 -30.91 -29.66
N GLU A 676 25.65 -30.45 -28.41
CA GLU A 676 24.52 -30.80 -27.54
C GLU A 676 23.20 -30.45 -28.26
N GLY A 677 22.51 -31.46 -28.79
CA GLY A 677 21.18 -31.29 -29.34
C GLY A 677 20.20 -30.96 -28.21
N GLU A 678 19.54 -29.80 -28.26
CA GLU A 678 18.53 -29.42 -27.27
C GLU A 678 17.38 -30.46 -27.25
N GLY A 679 17.15 -31.08 -26.09
CA GLY A 679 16.04 -32.01 -25.90
C GLY A 679 14.68 -31.33 -26.11
N GLU A 680 13.82 -31.95 -26.91
CA GLU A 680 12.48 -31.41 -27.19
C GLU A 680 11.58 -31.59 -25.96
N VAL A 681 11.16 -30.49 -25.33
CA VAL A 681 10.23 -30.52 -24.19
C VAL A 681 8.78 -30.53 -24.71
N ARG A 682 8.01 -31.56 -24.34
CA ARG A 682 6.57 -31.62 -24.60
C ARG A 682 5.80 -31.16 -23.38
N VAL A 683 4.80 -30.31 -23.61
CA VAL A 683 3.92 -29.78 -22.57
C VAL A 683 2.46 -30.04 -22.89
N PHE A 684 1.68 -30.34 -21.87
CA PHE A 684 0.24 -30.52 -21.91
C PHE A 684 -0.42 -29.55 -20.94
N CYS A 685 -1.62 -29.08 -21.28
CA CYS A 685 -2.45 -28.29 -20.40
C CYS A 685 -3.81 -28.96 -20.26
N ILE A 686 -4.27 -29.15 -19.02
CA ILE A 686 -5.56 -29.74 -18.71
C ILE A 686 -6.41 -28.72 -17.98
N GLU A 687 -7.67 -28.62 -18.40
CA GLU A 687 -8.72 -27.85 -17.75
C GLU A 687 -9.96 -28.72 -17.59
N TRP A 688 -10.71 -28.51 -16.50
CA TRP A 688 -11.96 -29.23 -16.28
C TRP A 688 -13.06 -28.73 -17.22
N ALA A 689 -13.50 -29.59 -18.14
CA ALA A 689 -14.64 -29.30 -19.01
C ALA A 689 -15.96 -29.37 -18.21
N GLY A 690 -16.61 -28.22 -17.98
CA GLY A 690 -17.96 -28.17 -17.41
C GLY A 690 -18.21 -27.21 -16.24
N MET A 691 -17.46 -26.11 -16.10
CA MET A 691 -17.79 -25.01 -15.17
C MET A 691 -18.55 -23.86 -15.83
#